data_AF-A0A926XJQ8-F1
#
_entry.id   AF-A0A926XJQ8-F1
#
_cell.length_a   1.000
_cell.length_b   1.000
_cell.length_c   1.000
_cell.angle_alpha   90.00
_cell.angle_beta   90.00
_cell.angle_gamma   90.00
#
_symmetry.space_group_name_H-M   'P 1'
#
loop_
_entity.id
_entity.type
_entity.pdbx_description
1 polymer ?
#
loop_
_entity_poly.entity_id
_entity_poly.type
_entity_poly.pdbx_seq_one_letter_code
_entity_poly.pdbx_strand_id
1 'polypeptide(L)'
;MHRRVYHVSLLTISLLLTLHPSSFILHPSGSAFAQVPTSTDRKTEADRLFQQGVQQYRQGQYPKALATYQRVLEIQQQLNDKAGIGQTLNNIGEVYYWLRQPDKALDVLQQALDIRRELKDRTGEGETLDNIGLSYFWNDQNDKALETLQQALAIRREVQDKAGESKTLSSLGTLYAGGLQQYPKALESLQQALAIQQELGDKFLLGITMRRMGTVYRGMKEYPRTLEWLEKSLALSREVQNRVGEGETLYQIGLTYFNQDKYDQALQFYQQALPLIQAVGIHLVEAGILEGMGDSYFNQKQYEQAIAFYQQSLPVVREVKNKSQEVGILLFIGKAYSSLKQYEQASAFKQQALAIAQAIPNKAQEANVLSGIAYIYFSQNQYEQAIVFYQQGLAITRETQDKPQESNFLSLIGSSYYLQGKDEQAIEFLQKSLAIRREIKDKPAQLETLILLSGIYSSTAISFVNRGVYPQAKAEYSRVIELAQEALNLARELKKTKSEASALIHLGAAYSFFQEERKAIEVLQQAMSIARETKDLGIEDSALTQLASIYNTQDDSRKYIEIRLRQVEIARQQNNKRGEADVLLTLASTYNVLGENQKAVETYQQALAAARQIEIAKLLPNLQDSALSTESSALDGLSLSYSNLGEYDKAIDWAQQLLKRAQTLGKPELEVDALLRLAFLYNVPLKNVPKAIEVSQQALTIARKIKESSLEAEALASLSSAYNKQGNYPLALQSAEQCLAIAKQLENPQLEQNALDILEKIYSNQGNYQKAVEFAQARLAVVQKAKLNNYEISALTSLSQSYGLLGDTTKAVETAKQALTLARQRQNTSREALALNALSDAYRVQGEYE
;
A
#
# COMPACT_ATOMS: atom_id res chain seq x y z
N MET A 1 -62.85 32.71 10.63
CA MET A 1 -62.79 32.84 9.16
C MET A 1 -62.45 31.48 8.56
N HIS A 2 -63.21 31.07 7.55
CA HIS A 2 -63.26 29.80 6.76
C HIS A 2 -62.28 28.66 7.08
N ARG A 3 -62.75 27.51 7.62
CA ARG A 3 -63.37 26.29 6.99
C ARG A 3 -62.29 25.37 6.36
N ARG A 4 -62.18 24.05 6.59
CA ARG A 4 -62.90 22.97 7.34
C ARG A 4 -61.94 21.73 7.28
N VAL A 5 -61.59 21.02 8.38
CA VAL A 5 -62.29 19.83 8.99
C VAL A 5 -62.22 18.56 8.11
N TYR A 6 -61.91 17.30 8.51
CA TYR A 6 -61.47 16.59 9.74
C TYR A 6 -60.99 15.15 9.37
N HIS A 7 -60.15 14.56 10.22
CA HIS A 7 -60.07 13.15 10.72
C HIS A 7 -59.74 11.95 9.78
N VAL A 8 -58.67 11.17 10.04
CA VAL A 8 -58.50 9.99 10.96
C VAL A 8 -59.29 8.78 10.41
N SER A 9 -58.74 7.59 10.13
CA SER A 9 -58.03 6.62 10.99
C SER A 9 -57.54 5.40 10.17
N LEU A 10 -56.59 4.62 10.72
CA LEU A 10 -56.31 3.22 10.36
C LEU A 10 -57.58 2.33 10.44
N LEU A 11 -57.71 1.34 9.55
CA LEU A 11 -57.85 -0.09 9.92
C LEU A 11 -57.88 -1.01 8.68
N THR A 12 -57.28 -2.19 8.86
CA THR A 12 -57.33 -3.42 8.07
C THR A 12 -58.75 -3.87 7.70
N ILE A 13 -58.93 -4.59 6.58
CA ILE A 13 -59.86 -5.74 6.43
C ILE A 13 -59.61 -6.48 5.10
N SER A 14 -59.58 -7.82 5.21
CA SER A 14 -59.59 -8.85 4.16
C SER A 14 -60.91 -8.93 3.39
N LEU A 15 -60.92 -9.35 2.12
CA LEU A 15 -62.03 -10.10 1.47
C LEU A 15 -61.57 -10.59 0.07
N LEU A 16 -61.42 -11.89 -0.22
CA LEU A 16 -62.46 -12.88 -0.59
C LEU A 16 -63.44 -12.36 -1.66
N LEU A 17 -63.19 -12.74 -2.92
CA LEU A 17 -64.11 -12.56 -4.05
C LEU A 17 -64.64 -13.93 -4.49
N THR A 18 -65.84 -14.24 -4.03
CA THR A 18 -66.73 -15.28 -4.55
C THR A 18 -67.45 -14.76 -5.80
N LEU A 19 -67.34 -15.48 -6.91
CA LEU A 19 -68.11 -15.24 -8.13
C LEU A 19 -69.43 -16.02 -8.07
N HIS A 20 -70.57 -15.31 -8.24
CA HIS A 20 -71.82 -15.92 -8.68
C HIS A 20 -72.58 -15.00 -9.66
N PRO A 21 -73.44 -15.58 -10.51
CA PRO A 21 -73.55 -15.21 -11.92
C PRO A 21 -74.73 -14.28 -12.20
N SER A 22 -74.66 -13.53 -13.30
CA SER A 22 -75.80 -12.79 -13.85
C SER A 22 -76.25 -13.38 -15.18
N SER A 23 -77.54 -13.67 -15.21
CA SER A 23 -78.34 -14.32 -16.25
C SER A 23 -78.49 -13.44 -17.50
N PHE A 24 -78.39 -14.07 -18.68
CA PHE A 24 -78.71 -13.47 -19.98
C PHE A 24 -80.20 -13.62 -20.31
N ILE A 25 -80.81 -12.56 -20.86
CA ILE A 25 -82.10 -12.60 -21.57
C ILE A 25 -81.85 -12.27 -23.06
N LEU A 26 -82.43 -13.11 -23.93
CA LEU A 26 -82.39 -13.08 -25.41
C LEU A 26 -83.30 -12.00 -26.00
N HIS A 27 -82.89 -11.37 -27.12
CA HIS A 27 -83.53 -11.48 -28.47
C HIS A 27 -82.82 -10.60 -29.55
N PRO A 28 -83.05 -10.79 -30.87
CA PRO A 28 -81.97 -11.23 -31.77
C PRO A 28 -81.72 -10.33 -33.00
N SER A 29 -80.71 -10.71 -33.79
CA SER A 29 -80.58 -10.67 -35.26
C SER A 29 -79.33 -9.95 -35.79
N GLY A 30 -78.53 -10.70 -36.56
CA GLY A 30 -77.28 -10.25 -37.18
C GLY A 30 -76.20 -11.34 -37.17
N SER A 31 -76.35 -12.32 -38.05
CA SER A 31 -75.46 -13.46 -38.26
C SER A 31 -74.01 -13.08 -38.60
N ALA A 32 -73.08 -13.44 -37.72
CA ALA A 32 -71.71 -13.83 -38.06
C ALA A 32 -71.33 -15.00 -37.15
N PHE A 33 -71.22 -16.20 -37.72
CA PHE A 33 -70.77 -17.39 -37.00
C PHE A 33 -69.32 -17.20 -36.54
N ALA A 34 -69.11 -16.88 -35.26
CA ALA A 34 -67.83 -17.11 -34.61
C ALA A 34 -67.78 -18.61 -34.24
N GLN A 35 -67.04 -19.39 -35.04
CA GLN A 35 -66.74 -20.79 -34.71
C GLN A 35 -65.96 -20.84 -33.39
N VAL A 36 -66.43 -21.68 -32.46
CA VAL A 36 -65.62 -22.12 -31.32
C VAL A 36 -64.39 -22.83 -31.92
N PRO A 37 -63.14 -22.44 -31.59
CA PRO A 37 -61.96 -23.07 -32.16
C PRO A 37 -61.99 -24.56 -31.86
N THR A 38 -61.87 -25.38 -32.91
CA THR A 38 -61.79 -26.84 -32.77
C THR A 38 -60.50 -27.23 -32.05
N SER A 39 -60.38 -28.47 -31.52
CA SER A 39 -59.13 -28.92 -30.88
C SER A 39 -57.94 -28.89 -31.86
N THR A 40 -58.24 -29.05 -33.15
CA THR A 40 -57.28 -28.91 -34.25
C THR A 40 -56.76 -27.48 -34.38
N ASP A 41 -57.64 -26.47 -34.31
CA ASP A 41 -57.23 -25.05 -34.40
C ASP A 41 -56.32 -24.65 -33.24
N ARG A 42 -56.62 -25.13 -32.02
CA ARG A 42 -55.79 -24.88 -30.84
C ARG A 42 -54.42 -25.55 -30.90
N LYS A 43 -54.34 -26.76 -31.48
CA LYS A 43 -53.06 -27.46 -31.66
C LYS A 43 -52.17 -26.74 -32.66
N THR A 44 -52.73 -26.31 -33.80
CA THR A 44 -51.99 -25.52 -34.79
C THR A 44 -51.54 -24.16 -34.23
N GLU A 45 -52.37 -23.52 -33.40
CA GLU A 45 -51.98 -22.30 -32.68
C GLU A 45 -50.80 -22.54 -31.73
N ALA A 46 -50.83 -23.62 -30.94
CA ALA A 46 -49.76 -23.99 -30.03
C ALA A 46 -48.43 -24.25 -30.79
N ASP A 47 -48.47 -25.00 -31.88
CA ASP A 47 -47.27 -25.31 -32.69
C ASP A 47 -46.66 -24.03 -33.29
N ARG A 48 -47.50 -23.13 -33.82
CA ARG A 48 -47.05 -21.84 -34.36
C ARG A 48 -46.41 -20.98 -33.28
N LEU A 49 -47.07 -20.85 -32.13
CA LEU A 49 -46.54 -20.07 -31.00
C LEU A 49 -45.27 -20.69 -30.44
N PHE A 50 -45.15 -22.02 -30.41
CA PHE A 50 -43.94 -22.71 -29.98
C PHE A 50 -42.76 -22.37 -30.90
N GLN A 51 -42.94 -22.44 -32.23
CA GLN A 51 -41.90 -22.02 -33.18
C GLN A 51 -41.55 -20.55 -33.06
N GLN A 52 -42.54 -19.68 -32.82
CA GLN A 52 -42.30 -18.27 -32.52
C GLN A 52 -41.44 -18.08 -31.25
N GLY A 53 -41.73 -18.83 -30.18
CA GLY A 53 -40.95 -18.84 -28.96
C GLY A 53 -39.51 -19.29 -29.19
N VAL A 54 -39.30 -20.33 -30.02
CA VAL A 54 -37.96 -20.81 -30.40
C VAL A 54 -37.19 -19.73 -31.17
N GLN A 55 -37.83 -19.03 -32.09
CA GLN A 55 -37.20 -17.92 -32.82
C GLN A 55 -36.85 -16.75 -31.90
N GLN A 56 -37.77 -16.37 -31.01
CA GLN A 56 -37.52 -15.33 -29.99
C GLN A 56 -36.35 -15.71 -29.10
N TYR A 57 -36.29 -16.97 -28.64
CA TYR A 57 -35.18 -17.52 -27.86
C TYR A 57 -33.85 -17.45 -28.63
N ARG A 58 -33.81 -17.89 -29.90
CA ARG A 58 -32.59 -17.82 -30.74
C ARG A 58 -32.13 -16.40 -31.01
N GLN A 59 -33.06 -15.45 -31.05
CA GLN A 59 -32.79 -14.02 -31.14
C GLN A 59 -32.40 -13.39 -29.80
N GLY A 60 -32.39 -14.17 -28.70
CA GLY A 60 -32.07 -13.71 -27.35
C GLY A 60 -33.19 -12.96 -26.64
N GLN A 61 -34.40 -12.88 -27.21
CA GLN A 61 -35.54 -12.17 -26.64
C GLN A 61 -36.20 -12.97 -25.50
N TYR A 62 -35.44 -13.33 -24.47
CA TYR A 62 -35.84 -14.27 -23.41
C TYR A 62 -37.15 -13.87 -22.69
N PRO A 63 -37.40 -12.59 -22.32
CA PRO A 63 -38.68 -12.23 -21.69
C PRO A 63 -39.90 -12.45 -22.62
N LYS A 64 -39.75 -12.15 -23.92
CA LYS A 64 -40.81 -12.40 -24.91
C LYS A 64 -41.01 -13.90 -25.14
N ALA A 65 -39.91 -14.65 -25.25
CA ALA A 65 -39.93 -16.10 -25.37
C ALA A 65 -40.63 -16.74 -24.16
N LEU A 66 -40.35 -16.27 -22.94
CA LEU A 66 -41.00 -16.74 -21.72
C LEU A 66 -42.52 -16.56 -21.78
N ALA A 67 -42.99 -15.36 -22.13
CA ALA A 67 -44.41 -15.06 -22.25
C ALA A 67 -45.09 -15.92 -23.34
N THR A 68 -44.43 -16.09 -24.49
CA THR A 68 -44.92 -16.96 -25.57
C THR A 68 -45.00 -18.42 -25.12
N TYR A 69 -43.96 -18.95 -24.46
CA TYR A 69 -43.97 -20.33 -23.96
C TYR A 69 -44.97 -20.55 -22.84
N GLN A 70 -45.20 -19.57 -21.96
CA GLN A 70 -46.27 -19.64 -20.97
C GLN A 70 -47.65 -19.77 -21.64
N ARG A 71 -47.88 -19.02 -22.73
CA ARG A 71 -49.12 -19.15 -23.50
C ARG A 71 -49.25 -20.52 -24.19
N VAL A 72 -48.14 -21.05 -24.73
CA VAL A 72 -48.11 -22.40 -25.32
C VAL A 72 -48.43 -23.45 -24.25
N LEU A 73 -47.86 -23.32 -23.05
CA LEU A 73 -48.08 -24.22 -21.93
C LEU A 73 -49.56 -24.27 -21.53
N GLU A 74 -50.23 -23.12 -21.43
CA GLU A 74 -51.67 -23.04 -21.15
C GLU A 74 -52.52 -23.79 -22.18
N ILE A 75 -52.19 -23.62 -23.47
CA ILE A 75 -52.94 -24.27 -24.56
C ILE A 75 -52.71 -25.79 -24.52
N GLN A 76 -51.46 -26.25 -24.34
CA GLN A 76 -51.13 -27.67 -24.26
C GLN A 76 -51.75 -28.35 -23.03
N GLN A 77 -51.86 -27.64 -21.89
CA GLN A 77 -52.60 -28.10 -20.71
C GLN A 77 -54.09 -28.31 -21.02
N GLN A 78 -54.73 -27.38 -21.73
CA GLN A 78 -56.14 -27.54 -22.15
C GLN A 78 -56.34 -28.70 -23.12
N LEU A 79 -55.32 -28.99 -23.94
CA LEU A 79 -55.32 -30.11 -24.88
C LEU A 79 -54.93 -31.46 -24.24
N ASN A 80 -54.50 -31.46 -22.97
CA ASN A 80 -53.91 -32.61 -22.27
C ASN A 80 -52.71 -33.23 -23.02
N ASP A 81 -51.94 -32.42 -23.75
CA ASP A 81 -50.74 -32.86 -24.47
C ASP A 81 -49.53 -32.95 -23.53
N LYS A 82 -49.41 -34.08 -22.82
CA LYS A 82 -48.30 -34.30 -21.87
C LYS A 82 -46.91 -34.13 -22.51
N ALA A 83 -46.74 -34.60 -23.75
CA ALA A 83 -45.45 -34.49 -24.44
C ALA A 83 -45.12 -33.01 -24.75
N GLY A 84 -46.09 -32.26 -25.26
CA GLY A 84 -45.97 -30.82 -25.48
C GLY A 84 -45.68 -30.04 -24.19
N ILE A 85 -46.39 -30.36 -23.09
CA ILE A 85 -46.17 -29.75 -21.77
C ILE A 85 -44.72 -29.97 -21.30
N GLY A 86 -44.21 -31.21 -21.37
CA GLY A 86 -42.83 -31.52 -20.98
C GLY A 86 -41.80 -30.73 -21.79
N GLN A 87 -42.00 -30.62 -23.11
CA GLN A 87 -41.12 -29.85 -23.99
C GLN A 87 -41.18 -28.34 -23.69
N THR A 88 -42.37 -27.78 -23.50
CA THR A 88 -42.53 -26.34 -23.22
C THR A 88 -41.98 -25.97 -21.85
N LEU A 89 -42.19 -26.80 -20.82
CA LEU A 89 -41.58 -26.60 -19.51
C LEU A 89 -40.05 -26.65 -19.59
N ASN A 90 -39.47 -27.56 -20.37
CA ASN A 90 -38.03 -27.59 -20.60
C ASN A 90 -37.50 -26.26 -21.16
N ASN A 91 -38.18 -25.70 -22.17
CA ASN A 91 -37.81 -24.43 -22.78
C ASN A 91 -38.02 -23.23 -21.84
N ILE A 92 -39.07 -23.24 -21.01
CA ILE A 92 -39.27 -22.23 -19.96
C ILE A 92 -38.12 -22.29 -18.95
N GLY A 93 -37.72 -23.49 -18.54
CA GLY A 93 -36.59 -23.73 -17.66
C GLY A 93 -35.27 -23.18 -18.24
N GLU A 94 -35.00 -23.47 -19.52
CA GLU A 94 -33.84 -22.92 -20.23
C GLU A 94 -33.89 -21.38 -20.31
N VAL A 95 -35.07 -20.80 -20.54
CA VAL A 95 -35.26 -19.34 -20.50
C VAL A 95 -34.97 -18.77 -19.11
N TYR A 96 -35.42 -19.41 -18.03
CA TYR A 96 -35.06 -18.99 -16.67
C TYR A 96 -33.56 -19.09 -16.39
N TYR A 97 -32.87 -20.08 -16.94
CA TYR A 97 -31.41 -20.19 -16.88
C TYR A 97 -30.73 -18.96 -17.54
N TRP A 98 -31.18 -18.53 -18.71
CA TRP A 98 -30.63 -17.34 -19.39
C TRP A 98 -30.99 -16.04 -18.70
N LEU A 99 -32.17 -15.98 -18.07
CA LEU A 99 -32.57 -14.90 -17.18
C LEU A 99 -31.91 -14.97 -15.79
N ARG A 100 -30.98 -15.92 -15.57
CA ARG A 100 -30.20 -16.10 -14.33
C ARG A 100 -31.07 -16.27 -13.08
N GLN A 101 -32.15 -17.04 -13.22
CA GLN A 101 -33.04 -17.44 -12.14
C GLN A 101 -32.94 -18.96 -11.94
N PRO A 102 -31.80 -19.48 -11.41
CA PRO A 102 -31.53 -20.91 -11.35
C PRO A 102 -32.54 -21.67 -10.49
N ASP A 103 -33.07 -21.09 -9.42
CA ASP A 103 -34.08 -21.74 -8.58
C ASP A 103 -35.38 -22.01 -9.34
N LYS A 104 -35.90 -20.99 -10.05
CA LYS A 104 -37.09 -21.16 -10.91
C LYS A 104 -36.82 -22.11 -12.08
N ALA A 105 -35.61 -22.07 -12.63
CA ALA A 105 -35.21 -23.00 -13.67
C ALA A 105 -35.27 -24.43 -13.15
N LEU A 106 -34.66 -24.72 -12.00
CA LEU A 106 -34.67 -26.04 -11.36
C LEU A 106 -36.11 -26.52 -11.08
N ASP A 107 -36.98 -25.68 -10.52
CA ASP A 107 -38.37 -26.04 -10.21
C ASP A 107 -39.16 -26.46 -11.46
N VAL A 108 -39.02 -25.70 -12.55
CA VAL A 108 -39.74 -25.95 -13.81
C VAL A 108 -39.12 -27.12 -14.57
N LEU A 109 -37.79 -27.22 -14.59
CA LEU A 109 -37.08 -28.31 -15.25
C LEU A 109 -37.33 -29.65 -14.54
N GLN A 110 -37.47 -29.66 -13.20
CA GLN A 110 -37.81 -30.89 -12.48
C GLN A 110 -39.20 -31.41 -12.90
N GLN A 111 -40.19 -30.52 -13.06
CA GLN A 111 -41.50 -30.90 -13.59
C GLN A 111 -41.41 -31.45 -15.02
N ALA A 112 -40.60 -30.83 -15.88
CA ALA A 112 -40.37 -31.33 -17.24
C ALA A 112 -39.72 -32.74 -17.23
N LEU A 113 -38.77 -32.95 -16.32
CA LEU A 113 -38.05 -34.22 -16.16
C LEU A 113 -38.99 -35.35 -15.73
N ASP A 114 -39.87 -35.08 -14.77
CA ASP A 114 -40.83 -36.05 -14.25
C ASP A 114 -41.82 -36.49 -15.35
N ILE A 115 -42.32 -35.54 -16.14
CA ILE A 115 -43.19 -35.82 -17.30
C ILE A 115 -42.44 -36.65 -18.36
N ARG A 116 -41.21 -36.28 -18.70
CA ARG A 116 -40.39 -37.00 -19.70
C ARG A 116 -40.11 -38.44 -19.26
N ARG A 117 -39.85 -38.67 -17.97
CA ARG A 117 -39.71 -40.02 -17.40
C ARG A 117 -41.02 -40.81 -17.40
N GLU A 118 -42.15 -40.19 -17.08
CA GLU A 118 -43.47 -40.83 -17.17
C GLU A 118 -43.75 -41.32 -18.60
N LEU A 119 -43.43 -40.50 -19.59
CA LEU A 119 -43.61 -40.80 -21.01
C LEU A 119 -42.53 -41.72 -21.59
N LYS A 120 -41.49 -42.05 -20.82
CA LYS A 120 -40.28 -42.78 -21.27
C LYS A 120 -39.60 -42.10 -22.48
N ASP A 121 -39.70 -40.77 -22.57
CA ASP A 121 -39.02 -39.96 -23.57
C ASP A 121 -37.55 -39.78 -23.19
N ARG A 122 -36.73 -40.75 -23.61
CA ARG A 122 -35.31 -40.80 -23.26
C ARG A 122 -34.51 -39.65 -23.89
N THR A 123 -34.87 -39.23 -25.10
CA THR A 123 -34.24 -38.09 -25.78
C THR A 123 -34.54 -36.78 -25.05
N GLY A 124 -35.80 -36.56 -24.65
CA GLY A 124 -36.18 -35.42 -23.83
C GLY A 124 -35.54 -35.46 -22.44
N GLU A 125 -35.47 -36.63 -21.79
CA GLU A 125 -34.82 -36.76 -20.48
C GLU A 125 -33.38 -36.23 -20.51
N GLY A 126 -32.59 -36.62 -21.52
CA GLY A 126 -31.23 -36.12 -21.71
C GLY A 126 -31.15 -34.61 -21.91
N GLU A 127 -32.16 -33.99 -22.52
CA GLU A 127 -32.22 -32.52 -22.69
C GLU A 127 -32.53 -31.78 -21.41
N THR A 128 -33.48 -32.29 -20.62
CA THR A 128 -33.82 -31.65 -19.36
C THR A 128 -32.69 -31.79 -18.35
N LEU A 129 -32.00 -32.93 -18.32
CA LEU A 129 -30.85 -33.12 -17.44
C LEU A 129 -29.68 -32.18 -17.80
N ASP A 130 -29.45 -31.88 -19.08
CA ASP A 130 -28.43 -30.90 -19.50
C ASP A 130 -28.74 -29.50 -18.91
N ASN A 131 -29.99 -29.06 -19.02
CA ASN A 131 -30.47 -27.79 -18.48
C ASN A 131 -30.47 -27.76 -16.94
N ILE A 132 -30.80 -28.86 -16.27
CA ILE A 132 -30.73 -29.00 -14.80
C ILE A 132 -29.27 -28.91 -14.35
N GLY A 133 -28.37 -29.64 -15.01
CA GLY A 133 -26.95 -29.63 -14.69
C GLY A 133 -26.34 -28.23 -14.81
N LEU A 134 -26.69 -27.52 -15.88
CA LEU A 134 -26.32 -26.11 -16.06
C LEU A 134 -26.93 -25.17 -14.99
N SER A 135 -28.14 -25.46 -14.51
CA SER A 135 -28.78 -24.68 -13.45
C SER A 135 -28.15 -24.94 -12.08
N TYR A 136 -27.75 -26.18 -11.78
CA TYR A 136 -26.95 -26.49 -10.60
C TYR A 136 -25.59 -25.79 -10.60
N PHE A 137 -24.93 -25.71 -11.76
CA PHE A 137 -23.67 -24.97 -11.91
C PHE A 137 -23.82 -23.50 -11.50
N TRP A 138 -24.88 -22.81 -11.95
CA TRP A 138 -25.11 -21.41 -11.55
C TRP A 138 -25.61 -21.23 -10.13
N ASN A 139 -25.99 -22.31 -9.44
CA ASN A 139 -26.32 -22.30 -8.03
C ASN A 139 -25.15 -22.79 -7.16
N ASP A 140 -23.92 -22.76 -7.70
CA ASP A 140 -22.67 -23.21 -7.08
C ASP A 140 -22.68 -24.69 -6.59
N GLN A 141 -23.60 -25.51 -7.10
CA GLN A 141 -23.71 -26.94 -6.78
C GLN A 141 -22.95 -27.79 -7.81
N ASN A 142 -21.64 -27.58 -7.90
CA ASN A 142 -20.77 -28.15 -8.94
C ASN A 142 -20.78 -29.69 -8.98
N ASP A 143 -20.86 -30.36 -7.83
CA ASP A 143 -20.89 -31.83 -7.77
C ASP A 143 -22.18 -32.39 -8.37
N LYS A 144 -23.34 -31.80 -8.02
CA LYS A 144 -24.63 -32.18 -8.61
C LYS A 144 -24.70 -31.84 -10.09
N ALA A 145 -24.12 -30.70 -10.49
CA ALA A 145 -24.02 -30.33 -11.90
C ALA A 145 -23.23 -31.39 -12.67
N LEU A 146 -22.09 -31.85 -12.14
CA LEU A 146 -21.25 -32.85 -12.79
C LEU A 146 -22.00 -34.17 -12.94
N GLU A 147 -22.60 -34.67 -11.86
CA GLU A 147 -23.38 -35.91 -11.88
C GLU A 147 -24.51 -35.84 -12.90
N THR A 148 -25.29 -34.75 -12.89
CA THR A 148 -26.45 -34.57 -13.77
C THR A 148 -26.03 -34.47 -15.25
N LEU A 149 -24.96 -33.73 -15.56
CA LEU A 149 -24.45 -33.60 -16.93
C LEU A 149 -23.83 -34.92 -17.45
N GLN A 150 -23.20 -35.72 -16.58
CA GLN A 150 -22.71 -37.05 -16.95
C GLN A 150 -23.85 -38.02 -17.24
N GLN A 151 -24.93 -37.97 -16.44
CA GLN A 151 -26.14 -38.74 -16.73
C GLN A 151 -26.75 -38.33 -18.08
N ALA A 152 -26.89 -37.02 -18.35
CA ALA A 152 -27.36 -36.52 -19.63
C ALA A 152 -26.49 -37.05 -20.79
N LEU A 153 -25.16 -37.00 -20.67
CA LEU A 153 -24.25 -37.45 -21.71
C LEU A 153 -24.40 -38.95 -22.00
N ALA A 154 -24.53 -39.78 -20.96
CA ALA A 154 -24.75 -41.22 -21.11
C ALA A 154 -26.04 -41.50 -21.90
N ILE A 155 -27.12 -40.76 -21.58
CA ILE A 155 -28.41 -40.85 -22.28
C ILE A 155 -28.27 -40.44 -23.75
N ARG A 156 -27.62 -39.30 -24.05
CA ARG A 156 -27.43 -38.84 -25.43
C ARG A 156 -26.70 -39.88 -26.28
N ARG A 157 -25.70 -40.55 -25.72
CA ARG A 157 -24.96 -41.63 -26.39
C ARG A 157 -25.80 -42.89 -26.56
N GLU A 158 -26.59 -43.26 -25.54
CA GLU A 158 -27.52 -44.40 -25.58
C GLU A 158 -28.51 -44.26 -26.75
N VAL A 159 -29.11 -43.08 -26.92
CA VAL A 159 -30.10 -42.80 -27.99
C VAL A 159 -29.46 -42.32 -29.30
N GLN A 160 -28.13 -42.29 -29.39
CA GLN A 160 -27.35 -41.85 -30.56
C GLN A 160 -27.66 -40.41 -31.02
N ASP A 161 -28.07 -39.53 -30.10
CA ASP A 161 -28.33 -38.12 -30.38
C ASP A 161 -27.02 -37.32 -30.41
N LYS A 162 -26.41 -37.23 -31.60
CA LYS A 162 -25.16 -36.49 -31.81
C LYS A 162 -25.28 -34.99 -31.52
N ALA A 163 -26.41 -34.38 -31.88
CA ALA A 163 -26.62 -32.95 -31.63
C ALA A 163 -26.66 -32.67 -30.12
N GLY A 164 -27.43 -33.46 -29.36
CA GLY A 164 -27.50 -33.38 -27.90
C GLY A 164 -26.21 -33.78 -27.19
N GLU A 165 -25.48 -34.77 -27.70
CA GLU A 165 -24.14 -35.15 -27.22
C GLU A 165 -23.20 -33.93 -27.26
N SER A 166 -23.16 -33.21 -28.39
CA SER A 166 -22.30 -32.04 -28.54
C SER A 166 -22.65 -30.89 -27.58
N LYS A 167 -23.95 -30.67 -27.32
CA LYS A 167 -24.41 -29.65 -26.36
C LYS A 167 -23.97 -30.00 -24.93
N THR A 168 -24.20 -31.25 -24.52
CA THR A 168 -23.85 -31.74 -23.18
C THR A 168 -22.34 -31.69 -22.95
N LEU A 169 -21.53 -32.07 -23.94
CA LEU A 169 -20.07 -31.93 -23.89
C LEU A 169 -19.63 -30.47 -23.75
N SER A 170 -20.31 -29.54 -24.43
CA SER A 170 -20.06 -28.11 -24.29
C SER A 170 -20.44 -27.59 -22.89
N SER A 171 -21.55 -28.07 -22.31
CA SER A 171 -21.96 -27.77 -20.93
C SER A 171 -20.95 -28.29 -19.91
N LEU A 172 -20.49 -29.54 -20.05
CA LEU A 172 -19.41 -30.12 -19.25
C LEU A 172 -18.12 -29.30 -19.37
N GLY A 173 -17.78 -28.84 -20.57
CA GLY A 173 -16.65 -27.93 -20.78
C GLY A 173 -16.75 -26.65 -19.95
N THR A 174 -17.95 -26.08 -19.86
CA THR A 174 -18.22 -24.90 -19.01
C THR A 174 -18.06 -25.22 -17.53
N LEU A 175 -18.62 -26.34 -17.06
CA LEU A 175 -18.50 -26.78 -15.68
C LEU A 175 -17.05 -27.08 -15.27
N TYR A 176 -16.30 -27.80 -16.11
CA TYR A 176 -14.90 -28.09 -15.84
C TYR A 176 -14.06 -26.81 -15.76
N ALA A 177 -14.30 -25.84 -16.64
CA ALA A 177 -13.54 -24.59 -16.64
C ALA A 177 -13.91 -23.67 -15.46
N GLY A 178 -15.20 -23.47 -15.22
CA GLY A 178 -15.68 -22.49 -14.24
C GLY A 178 -15.83 -23.05 -12.84
N GLY A 179 -16.49 -24.20 -12.69
CA GLY A 179 -16.85 -24.76 -11.38
C GLY A 179 -15.75 -25.59 -10.75
N LEU A 180 -15.01 -26.35 -11.57
CA LEU A 180 -13.98 -27.29 -11.09
C LEU A 180 -12.55 -26.83 -11.38
N GLN A 181 -12.37 -25.76 -12.16
CA GLN A 181 -11.07 -25.23 -12.60
C GLN A 181 -10.13 -26.27 -13.25
N GLN A 182 -10.70 -27.30 -13.90
CA GLN A 182 -10.00 -28.36 -14.62
C GLN A 182 -9.89 -28.02 -16.11
N TYR A 183 -9.08 -27.00 -16.44
CA TYR A 183 -8.95 -26.49 -17.81
C TYR A 183 -8.61 -27.55 -18.89
N PRO A 184 -7.73 -28.55 -18.63
CA PRO A 184 -7.48 -29.60 -19.62
C PRO A 184 -8.71 -30.44 -19.97
N LYS A 185 -9.51 -30.84 -18.97
CA LYS A 185 -10.76 -31.59 -19.20
C LYS A 185 -11.83 -30.73 -19.88
N ALA A 186 -11.84 -29.44 -19.56
CA ALA A 186 -12.71 -28.48 -20.23
C ALA A 186 -12.40 -28.42 -21.73
N LEU A 187 -11.12 -28.29 -22.10
CA LEU A 187 -10.68 -28.29 -23.50
C LEU A 187 -11.00 -29.61 -24.21
N GLU A 188 -10.77 -30.75 -23.56
CA GLU A 188 -11.10 -32.08 -24.13
C GLU A 188 -12.59 -32.18 -24.46
N SER A 189 -13.46 -31.81 -23.52
CA SER A 189 -14.92 -31.85 -23.70
C SER A 189 -15.37 -30.89 -24.81
N LEU A 190 -14.82 -29.67 -24.84
CA LEU A 190 -15.13 -28.66 -25.86
C LEU A 190 -14.61 -29.07 -27.25
N GLN A 191 -13.46 -29.74 -27.35
CA GLN A 191 -12.93 -30.23 -28.62
C GLN A 191 -13.79 -31.35 -29.20
N GLN A 192 -14.26 -32.28 -28.36
CA GLN A 192 -15.22 -33.31 -28.80
C GLN A 192 -16.53 -32.69 -29.27
N ALA A 193 -17.07 -31.71 -28.53
CA ALA A 193 -18.26 -30.97 -28.93
C ALA A 193 -18.06 -30.25 -30.29
N LEU A 194 -16.93 -29.59 -30.47
CA LEU A 194 -16.58 -28.86 -31.68
C LEU A 194 -16.53 -29.79 -32.91
N ALA A 195 -15.91 -30.96 -32.78
CA ALA A 195 -15.80 -31.93 -33.88
C ALA A 195 -17.18 -32.42 -34.35
N ILE A 196 -18.07 -32.75 -33.41
CA ILE A 196 -19.44 -33.17 -33.73
C ILE A 196 -20.23 -32.01 -34.37
N GLN A 197 -20.08 -30.80 -33.86
CA GLN A 197 -20.78 -29.62 -34.41
C GLN A 197 -20.30 -29.26 -35.82
N GLN A 198 -19.02 -29.50 -36.13
CA GLN A 198 -18.46 -29.35 -37.48
C GLN A 198 -19.05 -30.37 -38.45
N GLU A 199 -19.17 -31.64 -38.03
CA GLU A 199 -19.81 -32.70 -38.81
C GLU A 199 -21.28 -32.38 -39.11
N LEU A 200 -22.00 -31.83 -38.12
CA LEU A 200 -23.41 -31.45 -38.25
C LEU A 200 -23.64 -30.12 -38.99
N GLY A 201 -22.59 -29.32 -39.22
CA GLY A 201 -22.69 -28.00 -39.84
C GLY A 201 -23.42 -26.94 -39.00
N ASP A 202 -23.52 -27.12 -37.67
CA ASP A 202 -24.24 -26.19 -36.78
C ASP A 202 -23.35 -24.98 -36.42
N LYS A 203 -23.37 -23.96 -37.29
CA LYS A 203 -22.60 -22.72 -37.11
C LYS A 203 -22.94 -21.96 -35.82
N PHE A 204 -24.18 -22.08 -35.32
CA PHE A 204 -24.60 -21.41 -34.10
C PHE A 204 -23.92 -22.04 -32.87
N LEU A 205 -23.96 -23.36 -32.75
CA LEU A 205 -23.27 -24.07 -31.66
C LEU A 205 -21.75 -23.96 -31.76
N LEU A 206 -21.19 -23.96 -32.98
CA LEU A 206 -19.76 -23.72 -33.20
C LEU A 206 -19.32 -22.38 -32.60
N GLY A 207 -20.07 -21.31 -32.87
CA GLY A 207 -19.78 -19.98 -32.31
C GLY A 207 -19.75 -20.00 -30.78
N ILE A 208 -20.72 -20.66 -30.13
CA ILE A 208 -20.78 -20.78 -28.67
C ILE A 208 -19.61 -21.58 -28.10
N THR A 209 -19.31 -22.74 -28.69
CA THR A 209 -18.21 -23.61 -28.24
C THR A 209 -16.86 -22.90 -28.39
N MET A 210 -16.63 -22.17 -29.48
CA MET A 210 -15.41 -21.37 -29.67
C MET A 210 -15.27 -20.25 -28.61
N ARG A 211 -16.36 -19.57 -28.26
CA ARG A 211 -16.34 -18.56 -27.17
C ARG A 211 -15.98 -19.20 -25.82
N ARG A 212 -16.54 -20.37 -25.54
CA ARG A 212 -16.23 -21.15 -24.32
C ARG A 212 -14.75 -21.56 -24.32
N MET A 213 -14.21 -22.04 -25.43
CA MET A 213 -12.77 -22.33 -25.56
C MET A 213 -11.91 -21.09 -25.29
N GLY A 214 -12.27 -19.93 -25.86
CA GLY A 214 -11.61 -18.66 -25.56
C GLY A 214 -11.62 -18.34 -24.05
N THR A 215 -12.76 -18.56 -23.38
CA THR A 215 -12.88 -18.38 -21.92
C THR A 215 -11.94 -19.31 -21.15
N VAL A 216 -11.79 -20.57 -21.58
CA VAL A 216 -10.84 -21.52 -20.97
C VAL A 216 -9.39 -21.04 -21.12
N TYR A 217 -8.98 -20.66 -22.33
CA TYR A 217 -7.64 -20.13 -22.58
C TYR A 217 -7.37 -18.84 -21.79
N ARG A 218 -8.38 -18.00 -21.56
CA ARG A 218 -8.22 -16.81 -20.70
C ARG A 218 -7.97 -17.20 -19.26
N GLY A 219 -8.68 -18.20 -18.74
CA GLY A 219 -8.44 -18.76 -17.40
C GLY A 219 -7.02 -19.31 -17.22
N MET A 220 -6.46 -19.89 -18.30
CA MET A 220 -5.06 -20.31 -18.38
C MET A 220 -4.06 -19.17 -18.62
N LYS A 221 -4.54 -17.92 -18.77
CA LYS A 221 -3.76 -16.73 -19.12
C LYS A 221 -3.05 -16.82 -20.50
N GLU A 222 -3.53 -17.68 -21.38
CA GLU A 222 -3.07 -17.79 -22.77
C GLU A 222 -3.84 -16.80 -23.66
N TYR A 223 -3.56 -15.50 -23.46
CA TYR A 223 -4.32 -14.43 -24.11
C TYR A 223 -4.27 -14.43 -25.65
N PRO A 224 -3.16 -14.76 -26.33
CA PRO A 224 -3.15 -14.83 -27.80
C PRO A 224 -4.12 -15.89 -28.34
N ARG A 225 -4.14 -17.09 -27.75
CA ARG A 225 -5.09 -18.14 -28.13
C ARG A 225 -6.52 -17.77 -27.78
N THR A 226 -6.71 -17.08 -26.65
CA THR A 226 -8.03 -16.54 -26.26
C THR A 226 -8.59 -15.67 -27.38
N LEU A 227 -7.81 -14.69 -27.85
CA LEU A 227 -8.23 -13.79 -28.92
C LEU A 227 -8.51 -14.53 -30.23
N GLU A 228 -7.66 -15.48 -30.63
CA GLU A 228 -7.88 -16.29 -31.84
C GLU A 228 -9.24 -17.01 -31.81
N TRP A 229 -9.59 -17.66 -30.70
CA TRP A 229 -10.86 -18.37 -30.56
C TRP A 229 -12.06 -17.41 -30.47
N LEU A 230 -11.91 -16.29 -29.77
CA LEU A 230 -12.96 -15.27 -29.67
C LEU A 230 -13.22 -14.57 -31.01
N GLU A 231 -12.19 -14.31 -31.82
CA GLU A 231 -12.35 -13.73 -33.16
C GLU A 231 -13.11 -14.67 -34.11
N LYS A 232 -12.80 -15.98 -34.08
CA LYS A 232 -13.57 -16.98 -34.83
C LYS A 232 -15.03 -17.05 -34.37
N SER A 233 -15.26 -17.01 -33.05
CA SER A 233 -16.61 -16.96 -32.47
C SER A 233 -17.38 -15.71 -32.88
N LEU A 234 -16.71 -14.55 -32.91
CA LEU A 234 -17.30 -13.27 -33.30
C LEU A 234 -17.73 -13.29 -34.77
N ALA A 235 -16.88 -13.81 -35.66
CA ALA A 235 -17.18 -13.96 -37.07
C ALA A 235 -18.43 -14.85 -37.29
N LEU A 236 -18.49 -16.00 -36.64
CA LEU A 236 -19.66 -16.89 -36.72
C LEU A 236 -20.92 -16.25 -36.13
N SER A 237 -20.81 -15.56 -34.98
CA SER A 237 -21.95 -14.89 -34.34
C SER A 237 -22.56 -13.83 -35.25
N ARG A 238 -21.72 -13.07 -35.97
CA ARG A 238 -22.16 -12.10 -36.99
C ARG A 238 -22.80 -12.78 -38.20
N GLU A 239 -22.21 -13.87 -38.68
CA GLU A 239 -22.73 -14.64 -39.81
C GLU A 239 -24.13 -15.19 -39.54
N VAL A 240 -24.35 -15.77 -38.37
CA VAL A 240 -25.66 -16.33 -37.97
C VAL A 240 -26.59 -15.29 -37.34
N GLN A 241 -26.21 -14.01 -37.35
CA GLN A 241 -26.97 -12.88 -36.78
C GLN A 241 -27.34 -13.05 -35.29
N ASN A 242 -26.51 -13.77 -34.53
CA ASN A 242 -26.66 -13.94 -33.08
C ASN A 242 -26.11 -12.71 -32.35
N ARG A 243 -26.98 -11.71 -32.10
CA ARG A 243 -26.60 -10.45 -31.43
C ARG A 243 -26.15 -10.63 -29.99
N VAL A 244 -26.72 -11.59 -29.26
CA VAL A 244 -26.27 -11.92 -27.90
C VAL A 244 -24.87 -12.50 -27.94
N GLY A 245 -24.64 -13.48 -28.83
CA GLY A 245 -23.32 -14.09 -29.01
C GLY A 245 -22.27 -13.09 -29.48
N GLU A 246 -22.64 -12.12 -30.33
CA GLU A 246 -21.78 -11.01 -30.73
C GLU A 246 -21.40 -10.13 -29.53
N GLY A 247 -22.39 -9.66 -28.77
CA GLY A 247 -22.18 -8.81 -27.59
C GLY A 247 -21.36 -9.50 -26.48
N GLU A 248 -21.69 -10.76 -26.16
CA GLU A 248 -20.94 -11.55 -25.17
C GLU A 248 -19.50 -11.77 -25.63
N THR A 249 -19.28 -12.10 -26.91
CA THR A 249 -17.93 -12.31 -27.45
C THR A 249 -17.10 -11.03 -27.40
N LEU A 250 -17.67 -9.88 -27.79
CA LEU A 250 -17.02 -8.58 -27.68
C LEU A 250 -16.66 -8.25 -26.22
N TYR A 251 -17.57 -8.53 -25.28
CA TYR A 251 -17.29 -8.38 -23.86
C TYR A 251 -16.14 -9.28 -23.38
N GLN A 252 -16.09 -10.55 -23.81
CA GLN A 252 -14.98 -11.46 -23.49
C GLN A 252 -13.64 -10.97 -24.09
N ILE A 253 -13.66 -10.38 -25.28
CA ILE A 253 -12.47 -9.76 -25.91
C ILE A 253 -12.03 -8.55 -25.05
N GLY A 254 -12.97 -7.70 -24.64
CA GLY A 254 -12.71 -6.58 -23.74
C GLY A 254 -12.04 -7.03 -22.43
N LEU A 255 -12.60 -8.06 -21.76
CA LEU A 255 -11.97 -8.66 -20.57
C LEU A 255 -10.56 -9.21 -20.84
N THR A 256 -10.32 -9.73 -22.04
CA THR A 256 -9.01 -10.27 -22.43
C THR A 256 -7.97 -9.17 -22.58
N TYR A 257 -8.37 -8.00 -23.12
CA TYR A 257 -7.51 -6.82 -23.18
C TYR A 257 -7.30 -6.18 -21.82
N PHE A 258 -8.35 -6.14 -20.99
CA PHE A 258 -8.27 -5.67 -19.61
C PHE A 258 -7.25 -6.49 -18.80
N ASN A 259 -7.28 -7.83 -18.89
CA ASN A 259 -6.33 -8.73 -18.23
C ASN A 259 -4.88 -8.63 -18.75
N GLN A 260 -4.66 -7.93 -19.86
CA GLN A 260 -3.34 -7.58 -20.41
C GLN A 260 -2.92 -6.15 -20.06
N ASP A 261 -3.67 -5.47 -19.19
CA ASP A 261 -3.50 -4.05 -18.85
C ASP A 261 -3.64 -3.09 -20.05
N LYS A 262 -4.32 -3.54 -21.12
CA LYS A 262 -4.59 -2.74 -22.33
C LYS A 262 -5.98 -2.11 -22.26
N TYR A 263 -6.14 -1.19 -21.32
CA TYR A 263 -7.44 -0.63 -20.92
C TYR A 263 -8.15 0.12 -22.06
N ASP A 264 -7.44 0.84 -22.92
CA ASP A 264 -8.07 1.57 -24.05
C ASP A 264 -8.70 0.62 -25.06
N GLN A 265 -8.03 -0.50 -25.34
CA GLN A 265 -8.58 -1.54 -26.22
C GLN A 265 -9.78 -2.22 -25.55
N ALA A 266 -9.70 -2.50 -24.25
CA ALA A 266 -10.82 -3.05 -23.49
C ALA A 266 -12.07 -2.15 -23.61
N LEU A 267 -11.90 -0.84 -23.40
CA LEU A 267 -12.96 0.17 -23.53
C LEU A 267 -13.59 0.19 -24.93
N GLN A 268 -12.79 0.10 -26.00
CA GLN A 268 -13.32 0.04 -27.38
C GLN A 268 -14.25 -1.17 -27.61
N PHE A 269 -13.90 -2.33 -27.06
CA PHE A 269 -14.71 -3.54 -27.19
C PHE A 269 -15.95 -3.50 -26.28
N TYR A 270 -15.83 -2.95 -25.07
CA TYR A 270 -16.96 -2.73 -24.18
C TYR A 270 -17.99 -1.76 -24.77
N GLN A 271 -17.54 -0.66 -25.41
CA GLN A 271 -18.41 0.30 -26.09
C GLN A 271 -19.17 -0.32 -27.28
N GLN A 272 -18.58 -1.30 -27.96
CA GLN A 272 -19.28 -2.07 -29.01
C GLN A 272 -20.26 -3.09 -28.42
N ALA A 273 -19.90 -3.72 -27.30
CA ALA A 273 -20.72 -4.75 -26.66
C ALA A 273 -21.99 -4.18 -25.99
N LEU A 274 -21.86 -3.04 -25.31
CA LEU A 274 -22.92 -2.45 -24.48
C LEU A 274 -24.26 -2.26 -25.22
N PRO A 275 -24.34 -1.58 -26.39
CA PRO A 275 -25.61 -1.36 -27.07
C PRO A 275 -26.23 -2.67 -27.59
N LEU A 276 -25.42 -3.68 -27.94
CA LEU A 276 -25.90 -5.00 -28.37
C LEU A 276 -26.57 -5.74 -27.21
N ILE A 277 -25.98 -5.69 -26.02
CA ILE A 277 -26.52 -6.35 -24.83
C ILE A 277 -27.74 -5.61 -24.28
N GLN A 278 -27.73 -4.27 -24.28
CA GLN A 278 -28.86 -3.44 -23.87
C GLN A 278 -30.10 -3.68 -24.74
N ALA A 279 -29.92 -3.80 -26.06
CA ALA A 279 -31.02 -4.04 -26.99
C ALA A 279 -31.76 -5.37 -26.75
N VAL A 280 -31.09 -6.34 -26.12
CA VAL A 280 -31.64 -7.69 -25.86
C VAL A 280 -32.20 -7.83 -24.43
N GLY A 281 -31.93 -6.87 -23.55
CA GLY A 281 -32.45 -6.86 -22.18
C GLY A 281 -31.75 -7.85 -21.24
N ILE A 282 -30.49 -8.20 -21.50
CA ILE A 282 -29.69 -9.07 -20.62
C ILE A 282 -28.96 -8.19 -19.60
N HIS A 283 -29.70 -7.75 -18.58
CA HIS A 283 -29.24 -6.76 -17.59
C HIS A 283 -27.99 -7.20 -16.79
N LEU A 284 -27.75 -8.50 -16.58
CA LEU A 284 -26.55 -8.94 -15.85
C LEU A 284 -25.24 -8.74 -16.65
N VAL A 285 -25.26 -9.00 -17.96
CA VAL A 285 -24.07 -8.78 -18.82
C VAL A 285 -23.84 -7.28 -19.03
N GLU A 286 -24.92 -6.49 -19.11
CA GLU A 286 -24.86 -5.03 -19.11
C GLU A 286 -24.11 -4.50 -17.87
N ALA A 287 -24.50 -4.95 -16.68
CA ALA A 287 -23.84 -4.57 -15.43
C ALA A 287 -22.33 -4.91 -15.45
N GLY A 288 -21.97 -6.10 -15.96
CA GLY A 288 -20.57 -6.54 -16.07
C GLY A 288 -19.75 -5.76 -17.12
N ILE A 289 -20.39 -5.28 -18.19
CA ILE A 289 -19.74 -4.39 -19.18
C ILE A 289 -19.47 -3.02 -18.54
N LEU A 290 -20.48 -2.43 -17.89
CA LEU A 290 -20.34 -1.14 -17.19
C LEU A 290 -19.30 -1.21 -16.07
N GLU A 291 -19.28 -2.31 -15.32
CA GLU A 291 -18.25 -2.62 -14.31
C GLU A 291 -16.85 -2.68 -14.97
N GLY A 292 -16.68 -3.44 -16.05
CA GLY A 292 -15.41 -3.54 -16.78
C GLY A 292 -14.94 -2.20 -17.37
N MET A 293 -15.86 -1.34 -17.82
CA MET A 293 -15.54 0.04 -18.21
C MET A 293 -15.07 0.87 -17.02
N GLY A 294 -15.78 0.78 -15.88
CA GLY A 294 -15.39 1.44 -14.63
C GLY A 294 -14.00 1.01 -14.17
N ASP A 295 -13.72 -0.29 -14.15
CA ASP A 295 -12.42 -0.86 -13.81
C ASP A 295 -11.32 -0.40 -14.76
N SER A 296 -11.62 -0.29 -16.05
CA SER A 296 -10.65 0.17 -17.05
C SER A 296 -10.24 1.62 -16.78
N TYR A 297 -11.22 2.51 -16.54
CA TYR A 297 -10.95 3.89 -16.15
C TYR A 297 -10.25 3.99 -14.78
N PHE A 298 -10.63 3.15 -13.81
CA PHE A 298 -10.00 3.12 -12.50
C PHE A 298 -8.50 2.80 -12.59
N ASN A 299 -8.12 1.79 -13.39
CA ASN A 299 -6.71 1.41 -13.57
C ASN A 299 -5.91 2.44 -14.39
N GLN A 300 -6.59 3.23 -15.24
CA GLN A 300 -6.00 4.42 -15.87
C GLN A 300 -5.89 5.63 -14.91
N LYS A 301 -6.30 5.49 -13.64
CA LYS A 301 -6.37 6.56 -12.63
C LYS A 301 -7.36 7.68 -12.96
N GLN A 302 -8.32 7.40 -13.86
CA GLN A 302 -9.42 8.28 -14.21
C GLN A 302 -10.62 7.98 -13.31
N TYR A 303 -10.52 8.36 -12.05
CA TYR A 303 -11.42 7.89 -10.99
C TYR A 303 -12.85 8.45 -11.13
N GLU A 304 -13.01 9.68 -11.62
CA GLU A 304 -14.32 10.30 -11.86
C GLU A 304 -15.11 9.55 -12.95
N GLN A 305 -14.44 9.19 -14.05
CA GLN A 305 -15.02 8.38 -15.11
C GLN A 305 -15.38 6.98 -14.60
N ALA A 306 -14.50 6.37 -13.80
CA ALA A 306 -14.76 5.08 -13.17
C ALA A 306 -16.04 5.12 -12.33
N ILE A 307 -16.17 6.14 -11.46
CA ILE A 307 -17.37 6.37 -10.63
C ILE A 307 -18.62 6.49 -11.50
N ALA A 308 -18.57 7.25 -12.60
CA ALA A 308 -19.72 7.42 -13.49
C ALA A 308 -20.22 6.09 -14.08
N PHE A 309 -19.33 5.20 -14.50
CA PHE A 309 -19.71 3.88 -15.03
C PHE A 309 -20.18 2.91 -13.94
N TYR A 310 -19.54 2.90 -12.77
CA TYR A 310 -20.03 2.11 -11.63
C TYR A 310 -21.43 2.57 -11.17
N GLN A 311 -21.69 3.88 -11.17
CA GLN A 311 -23.01 4.43 -10.84
C GLN A 311 -24.09 4.07 -11.87
N GLN A 312 -23.72 3.90 -13.15
CA GLN A 312 -24.62 3.36 -14.17
C GLN A 312 -24.89 1.87 -13.96
N SER A 313 -23.89 1.09 -13.50
CA SER A 313 -24.05 -0.35 -13.22
C SER A 313 -24.96 -0.62 -12.00
N LEU A 314 -24.88 0.22 -10.97
CA LEU A 314 -25.60 0.04 -9.71
C LEU A 314 -27.13 -0.15 -9.83
N PRO A 315 -27.90 0.68 -10.58
CA PRO A 315 -29.34 0.45 -10.77
C PRO A 315 -29.63 -0.85 -11.52
N VAL A 316 -28.81 -1.22 -12.50
CA VAL A 316 -28.96 -2.46 -13.27
C VAL A 316 -28.79 -3.68 -12.35
N VAL A 317 -27.77 -3.68 -11.49
CA VAL A 317 -27.52 -4.75 -10.51
C VAL A 317 -28.64 -4.86 -9.48
N ARG A 318 -29.22 -3.73 -9.06
CA ARG A 318 -30.39 -3.68 -8.16
C ARG A 318 -31.64 -4.25 -8.80
N GLU A 319 -31.87 -3.96 -10.08
CA GLU A 319 -33.01 -4.48 -10.84
C GLU A 319 -32.97 -6.01 -10.95
N VAL A 320 -31.80 -6.57 -11.24
CA VAL A 320 -31.59 -8.05 -11.26
C VAL A 320 -31.50 -8.67 -9.87
N LYS A 321 -31.60 -7.87 -8.80
CA LYS A 321 -31.54 -8.28 -7.38
C LYS A 321 -30.26 -9.05 -7.02
N ASN A 322 -29.16 -8.82 -7.72
CA ASN A 322 -27.87 -9.45 -7.41
C ASN A 322 -27.16 -8.71 -6.28
N LYS A 323 -27.44 -9.10 -5.03
CA LYS A 323 -26.90 -8.44 -3.84
C LYS A 323 -25.38 -8.57 -3.70
N SER A 324 -24.80 -9.67 -4.15
CA SER A 324 -23.35 -9.86 -4.12
C SER A 324 -22.64 -8.87 -5.06
N GLN A 325 -23.12 -8.73 -6.30
CA GLN A 325 -22.57 -7.75 -7.23
C GLN A 325 -22.86 -6.31 -6.78
N GLU A 326 -24.00 -6.06 -6.11
CA GLU A 326 -24.32 -4.73 -5.56
C GLU A 326 -23.25 -4.29 -4.55
N VAL A 327 -22.86 -5.19 -3.64
CA VAL A 327 -21.76 -4.96 -2.69
C VAL A 327 -20.45 -4.67 -3.43
N GLY A 328 -20.12 -5.46 -4.46
CA GLY A 328 -18.92 -5.26 -5.28
C GLY A 328 -18.85 -3.86 -5.90
N ILE A 329 -19.91 -3.43 -6.58
CA ILE A 329 -20.00 -2.10 -7.21
C ILE A 329 -19.87 -0.98 -6.16
N LEU A 330 -20.55 -1.10 -5.01
CA LEU A 330 -20.43 -0.12 -3.93
C LEU A 330 -19.00 -0.03 -3.38
N LEU A 331 -18.30 -1.16 -3.26
CA LEU A 331 -16.90 -1.19 -2.86
C LEU A 331 -15.98 -0.52 -3.90
N PHE A 332 -16.22 -0.74 -5.19
CA PHE A 332 -15.45 -0.09 -6.25
C PHE A 332 -15.66 1.43 -6.29
N ILE A 333 -16.91 1.89 -6.13
CA ILE A 333 -17.22 3.32 -5.97
C ILE A 333 -16.49 3.88 -4.75
N GLY A 334 -16.58 3.20 -3.60
CA GLY A 334 -15.89 3.62 -2.38
C GLY A 334 -14.37 3.65 -2.54
N LYS A 335 -13.79 2.72 -3.29
CA LYS A 335 -12.35 2.69 -3.61
C LYS A 335 -11.96 3.88 -4.50
N ALA A 336 -12.75 4.18 -5.53
CA ALA A 336 -12.52 5.33 -6.41
C ALA A 336 -12.58 6.67 -5.65
N TYR A 337 -13.57 6.87 -4.79
CA TYR A 337 -13.63 8.05 -3.92
C TYR A 337 -12.44 8.11 -2.94
N SER A 338 -12.00 6.97 -2.41
CA SER A 338 -10.80 6.91 -1.55
C SER A 338 -9.54 7.37 -2.31
N SER A 339 -9.39 6.96 -3.58
CA SER A 339 -8.29 7.38 -4.45
C SER A 339 -8.32 8.87 -4.77
N LEU A 340 -9.52 9.48 -4.81
CA LEU A 340 -9.71 10.94 -4.91
C LEU A 340 -9.56 11.68 -3.57
N LYS A 341 -9.23 10.97 -2.47
CA LYS A 341 -9.17 11.49 -1.09
C LYS A 341 -10.52 12.06 -0.59
N GLN A 342 -11.61 11.68 -1.24
CA GLN A 342 -12.99 12.02 -0.86
C GLN A 342 -13.50 10.98 0.14
N TYR A 343 -12.94 11.01 1.34
CA TYR A 343 -13.11 9.92 2.31
C TYR A 343 -14.52 9.82 2.91
N GLU A 344 -15.25 10.93 2.99
CA GLU A 344 -16.63 10.95 3.50
C GLU A 344 -17.56 10.16 2.56
N GLN A 345 -17.48 10.45 1.26
CA GLN A 345 -18.19 9.73 0.21
C GLN A 345 -17.78 8.26 0.20
N ALA A 346 -16.47 7.98 0.28
CA ALA A 346 -15.96 6.62 0.33
C ALA A 346 -16.53 5.82 1.51
N SER A 347 -16.59 6.43 2.69
CA SER A 347 -17.13 5.83 3.91
C SER A 347 -18.63 5.51 3.73
N ALA A 348 -19.41 6.45 3.20
CA ALA A 348 -20.85 6.27 2.97
C ALA A 348 -21.15 5.07 2.06
N PHE A 349 -20.44 4.92 0.94
CA PHE A 349 -20.62 3.79 0.03
C PHE A 349 -20.19 2.45 0.65
N LYS A 350 -19.09 2.41 1.41
CA LYS A 350 -18.66 1.16 2.08
C LYS A 350 -19.56 0.78 3.26
N GLN A 351 -20.18 1.73 3.95
CA GLN A 351 -21.20 1.43 4.95
C GLN A 351 -22.48 0.85 4.33
N GLN A 352 -22.92 1.36 3.18
CA GLN A 352 -24.00 0.74 2.41
C GLN A 352 -23.65 -0.68 1.98
N ALA A 353 -22.42 -0.89 1.51
CA ALA A 353 -21.92 -2.21 1.15
C ALA A 353 -21.92 -3.17 2.36
N LEU A 354 -21.55 -2.69 3.56
CA LEU A 354 -21.51 -3.50 4.78
C LEU A 354 -22.91 -3.96 5.20
N ALA A 355 -23.90 -3.05 5.16
CA ALA A 355 -25.28 -3.38 5.51
C ALA A 355 -25.86 -4.49 4.61
N ILE A 356 -25.52 -4.47 3.31
CA ILE A 356 -25.94 -5.52 2.38
C ILE A 356 -25.14 -6.80 2.62
N ALA A 357 -23.82 -6.70 2.82
CA ALA A 357 -22.96 -7.86 3.05
C ALA A 357 -23.33 -8.64 4.33
N GLN A 358 -23.77 -7.95 5.38
CA GLN A 358 -24.28 -8.57 6.61
C GLN A 358 -25.62 -9.28 6.42
N ALA A 359 -26.41 -8.87 5.43
CA ALA A 359 -27.72 -9.44 5.14
C ALA A 359 -27.67 -10.66 4.20
N ILE A 360 -26.52 -10.96 3.61
CA ILE A 360 -26.33 -12.12 2.73
C ILE A 360 -25.52 -13.22 3.42
N PRO A 361 -25.70 -14.51 3.06
CA PRO A 361 -24.95 -15.62 3.66
C PRO A 361 -23.44 -15.65 3.37
N ASN A 362 -22.92 -14.71 2.57
CA ASN A 362 -21.54 -14.70 2.11
C ASN A 362 -20.62 -13.95 3.10
N LYS A 363 -20.15 -14.68 4.11
CA LYS A 363 -19.25 -14.15 5.15
C LYS A 363 -17.90 -13.67 4.63
N ALA A 364 -17.35 -14.29 3.58
CA ALA A 364 -16.11 -13.82 2.95
C ALA A 364 -16.26 -12.42 2.35
N GLN A 365 -17.43 -12.11 1.78
CA GLN A 365 -17.72 -10.79 1.25
C GLN A 365 -17.87 -9.73 2.36
N GLU A 366 -18.45 -10.09 3.51
CA GLU A 366 -18.50 -9.24 4.70
C GLU A 366 -17.09 -8.86 5.18
N ALA A 367 -16.18 -9.83 5.30
CA ALA A 367 -14.78 -9.58 5.65
C ALA A 367 -14.10 -8.63 4.66
N ASN A 368 -14.29 -8.81 3.35
CA ASN A 368 -13.74 -7.94 2.33
C ASN A 368 -14.22 -6.49 2.46
N VAL A 369 -15.50 -6.28 2.78
CA VAL A 369 -16.04 -4.93 3.02
C VAL A 369 -15.37 -4.28 4.24
N LEU A 370 -15.24 -5.03 5.35
CA LEU A 370 -14.59 -4.55 6.57
C LEU A 370 -13.13 -4.16 6.32
N SER A 371 -12.38 -4.96 5.56
CA SER A 371 -11.02 -4.62 5.12
C SER A 371 -10.99 -3.33 4.30
N GLY A 372 -11.97 -3.16 3.41
CA GLY A 372 -12.14 -1.93 2.64
C GLY A 372 -12.40 -0.70 3.52
N ILE A 373 -13.24 -0.81 4.55
CA ILE A 373 -13.51 0.28 5.50
C ILE A 373 -12.25 0.59 6.31
N ALA A 374 -11.59 -0.45 6.84
CA ALA A 374 -10.34 -0.31 7.58
C ALA A 374 -9.26 0.40 6.76
N TYR A 375 -9.14 0.09 5.46
CA TYR A 375 -8.20 0.75 4.56
C TYR A 375 -8.46 2.26 4.41
N ILE A 376 -9.73 2.72 4.49
CA ILE A 376 -10.04 4.16 4.48
C ILE A 376 -9.46 4.83 5.72
N TYR A 377 -9.71 4.25 6.89
CA TYR A 377 -9.18 4.74 8.15
C TYR A 377 -7.64 4.71 8.16
N PHE A 378 -7.05 3.62 7.67
CA PHE A 378 -5.60 3.47 7.52
C PHE A 378 -5.02 4.57 6.62
N SER A 379 -5.67 4.87 5.49
CA SER A 379 -5.24 5.93 4.55
C SER A 379 -5.37 7.34 5.12
N GLN A 380 -6.21 7.53 6.13
CA GLN A 380 -6.33 8.77 6.90
C GLN A 380 -5.37 8.83 8.10
N ASN A 381 -4.49 7.83 8.26
CA ASN A 381 -3.63 7.64 9.44
C ASN A 381 -4.41 7.42 10.75
N GLN A 382 -5.69 7.05 10.66
CA GLN A 382 -6.56 6.68 11.77
C GLN A 382 -6.39 5.17 12.05
N TYR A 383 -5.17 4.81 12.46
CA TYR A 383 -4.76 3.40 12.57
C TYR A 383 -5.53 2.64 13.66
N GLU A 384 -5.95 3.30 14.75
CA GLU A 384 -6.74 2.66 15.81
C GLU A 384 -8.10 2.20 15.29
N GLN A 385 -8.80 3.07 14.55
CA GLN A 385 -10.06 2.74 13.90
C GLN A 385 -9.86 1.65 12.83
N ALA A 386 -8.78 1.72 12.04
CA ALA A 386 -8.46 0.68 11.06
C ALA A 386 -8.31 -0.70 11.71
N ILE A 387 -7.58 -0.77 12.83
CA ILE A 387 -7.37 -2.03 13.58
C ILE A 387 -8.70 -2.61 14.06
N VAL A 388 -9.65 -1.80 14.54
CA VAL A 388 -10.97 -2.28 14.97
C VAL A 388 -11.69 -3.01 13.84
N PHE A 389 -11.75 -2.43 12.64
CA PHE A 389 -12.40 -3.05 11.48
C PHE A 389 -11.62 -4.27 10.96
N TYR A 390 -10.27 -4.23 10.96
CA TYR A 390 -9.47 -5.40 10.60
C TYR A 390 -9.66 -6.56 11.59
N GLN A 391 -9.85 -6.28 12.89
CA GLN A 391 -10.15 -7.32 13.89
C GLN A 391 -11.53 -7.96 13.68
N GLN A 392 -12.54 -7.18 13.27
CA GLN A 392 -13.85 -7.72 12.90
C GLN A 392 -13.73 -8.67 11.69
N GLY A 393 -13.01 -8.26 10.64
CA GLY A 393 -12.76 -9.12 9.48
C GLY A 393 -11.96 -10.38 9.85
N LEU A 394 -10.96 -10.24 10.73
CA LEU A 394 -10.19 -11.37 11.26
C LEU A 394 -11.08 -12.39 11.97
N ALA A 395 -12.03 -11.95 12.80
CA ALA A 395 -12.96 -12.83 13.49
C ALA A 395 -13.80 -13.65 12.51
N ILE A 396 -14.30 -13.03 11.44
CA ILE A 396 -15.07 -13.71 10.39
C ILE A 396 -14.20 -14.75 9.68
N THR A 397 -12.97 -14.39 9.27
CA THR A 397 -12.09 -15.33 8.55
C THR A 397 -11.70 -16.54 9.38
N ARG A 398 -11.63 -16.39 10.71
CA ARG A 398 -11.42 -17.51 11.63
C ARG A 398 -12.65 -18.40 11.75
N GLU A 399 -13.84 -17.80 11.81
CA GLU A 399 -15.11 -18.54 11.81
C GLU A 399 -15.27 -19.36 10.53
N THR A 400 -14.95 -18.77 9.37
CA THR A 400 -15.03 -19.43 8.07
C THR A 400 -13.81 -20.31 7.75
N GLN A 401 -12.82 -20.38 8.64
CA GLN A 401 -11.55 -21.09 8.44
C GLN A 401 -10.80 -20.70 7.15
N ASP A 402 -10.95 -19.45 6.69
CA ASP A 402 -10.25 -18.90 5.53
C ASP A 402 -8.83 -18.48 5.93
N LYS A 403 -7.92 -19.47 5.92
CA LYS A 403 -6.50 -19.28 6.28
C LYS A 403 -5.78 -18.20 5.46
N PRO A 404 -5.92 -18.14 4.13
CA PRO A 404 -5.34 -17.06 3.34
C PRO A 404 -5.76 -15.67 3.84
N GLN A 405 -7.07 -15.42 3.99
CA GLN A 405 -7.53 -14.12 4.47
C GLN A 405 -7.17 -13.85 5.93
N GLU A 406 -7.22 -14.87 6.80
CA GLU A 406 -6.77 -14.75 8.20
C GLU A 406 -5.35 -14.17 8.27
N SER A 407 -4.43 -14.72 7.47
CA SER A 407 -3.05 -14.26 7.41
C SER A 407 -2.92 -12.82 6.90
N ASN A 408 -3.78 -12.40 5.97
CA ASN A 408 -3.79 -11.05 5.42
C ASN A 408 -4.28 -10.03 6.44
N PHE A 409 -5.37 -10.32 7.18
CA PHE A 409 -5.82 -9.46 8.26
C PHE A 409 -4.77 -9.31 9.35
N LEU A 410 -4.11 -10.39 9.76
CA LEU A 410 -3.01 -10.32 10.72
C LEU A 410 -1.87 -9.42 10.22
N SER A 411 -1.51 -9.52 8.94
CA SER A 411 -0.47 -8.66 8.34
C SER A 411 -0.87 -7.18 8.29
N LEU A 412 -2.13 -6.88 7.96
CA LEU A 412 -2.68 -5.51 7.94
C LEU A 412 -2.75 -4.90 9.35
N ILE A 413 -3.12 -5.68 10.36
CA ILE A 413 -3.10 -5.27 11.76
C ILE A 413 -1.66 -5.00 12.22
N GLY A 414 -0.73 -5.90 11.92
CA GLY A 414 0.68 -5.72 12.25
C GLY A 414 1.29 -4.47 11.60
N SER A 415 0.99 -4.23 10.33
CA SER A 415 1.40 -3.02 9.61
C SER A 415 0.81 -1.75 10.23
N SER A 416 -0.44 -1.81 10.69
CA SER A 416 -1.10 -0.69 11.37
C SER A 416 -0.46 -0.38 12.72
N TYR A 417 -0.06 -1.40 13.49
CA TYR A 417 0.69 -1.21 14.74
C TYR A 417 2.08 -0.64 14.49
N TYR A 418 2.79 -1.10 13.46
CA TYR A 418 4.10 -0.56 13.11
C TYR A 418 4.03 0.95 12.82
N LEU A 419 3.03 1.39 12.06
CA LEU A 419 2.83 2.83 11.78
C LEU A 419 2.40 3.65 13.02
N GLN A 420 1.90 3.01 14.08
CA GLN A 420 1.69 3.66 15.38
C GLN A 420 2.98 3.73 16.23
N GLY A 421 4.10 3.18 15.77
CA GLY A 421 5.33 3.03 16.55
C GLY A 421 5.25 1.94 17.62
N LYS A 422 4.31 0.99 17.48
CA LYS A 422 4.07 -0.13 18.39
C LYS A 422 4.71 -1.41 17.84
N ASP A 423 6.05 -1.42 17.80
CA ASP A 423 6.86 -2.44 17.14
C ASP A 423 6.63 -3.85 17.70
N GLU A 424 6.50 -4.00 19.02
CA GLU A 424 6.28 -5.30 19.66
C GLU A 424 4.96 -5.95 19.21
N GLN A 425 3.86 -5.18 19.22
CA GLN A 425 2.58 -5.64 18.71
C GLN A 425 2.65 -5.93 17.20
N ALA A 426 3.33 -5.08 16.43
CA ALA A 426 3.49 -5.30 15.00
C ALA A 426 4.16 -6.65 14.69
N ILE A 427 5.26 -6.93 15.39
CA ILE A 427 6.02 -8.19 15.28
C ILE A 427 5.13 -9.38 15.66
N GLU A 428 4.38 -9.31 16.77
CA GLU A 428 3.50 -10.38 17.21
C GLU A 428 2.48 -10.78 16.12
N PHE A 429 1.79 -9.80 15.54
CA PHE A 429 0.79 -10.04 14.51
C PHE A 429 1.41 -10.53 13.19
N LEU A 430 2.55 -9.98 12.79
CA LEU A 430 3.26 -10.40 11.58
C LEU A 430 3.85 -11.81 11.71
N GLN A 431 4.34 -12.21 12.88
CA GLN A 431 4.79 -13.59 13.13
C GLN A 431 3.63 -14.59 13.02
N LYS A 432 2.45 -14.26 13.58
CA LYS A 432 1.24 -15.09 13.40
C LYS A 432 0.84 -15.19 11.92
N SER A 433 0.90 -14.08 11.19
CA SER A 433 0.66 -14.06 9.74
C SER A 433 1.64 -14.98 8.99
N LEU A 434 2.95 -14.87 9.28
CA LEU A 434 4.00 -15.68 8.65
C LEU A 434 3.81 -17.18 8.92
N ALA A 435 3.43 -17.55 10.14
CA ALA A 435 3.16 -18.95 10.50
C ALA A 435 2.05 -19.56 9.64
N ILE A 436 0.93 -18.84 9.47
CA ILE A 436 -0.19 -19.30 8.61
C ILE A 436 0.26 -19.35 7.15
N ARG A 437 0.95 -18.32 6.65
CA ARG A 437 1.44 -18.27 5.27
C ARG A 437 2.38 -19.44 4.95
N ARG A 438 3.19 -19.89 5.92
CA ARG A 438 4.01 -21.11 5.85
C ARG A 438 3.17 -22.39 5.82
N GLU A 439 2.16 -22.49 6.68
CA GLU A 439 1.23 -23.62 6.73
C GLU A 439 0.54 -23.86 5.38
N ILE A 440 -0.01 -22.79 4.77
CA ILE A 440 -0.69 -22.85 3.47
C ILE A 440 0.26 -22.83 2.26
N LYS A 441 1.58 -22.75 2.50
CA LYS A 441 2.64 -22.69 1.47
C LYS A 441 2.47 -21.54 0.47
N ASP A 442 1.90 -20.41 0.90
CA ASP A 442 1.78 -19.19 0.09
C ASP A 442 3.11 -18.43 0.05
N LYS A 443 3.99 -18.85 -0.87
CA LYS A 443 5.32 -18.27 -1.05
C LYS A 443 5.32 -16.75 -1.31
N PRO A 444 4.48 -16.20 -2.21
CA PRO A 444 4.39 -14.75 -2.40
C PRO A 444 4.05 -13.99 -1.12
N ALA A 445 3.04 -14.45 -0.37
CA ALA A 445 2.64 -13.78 0.86
C ALA A 445 3.72 -13.94 1.96
N GLN A 446 4.38 -15.09 2.06
CA GLN A 446 5.51 -15.29 2.98
C GLN A 446 6.61 -14.26 2.73
N LEU A 447 6.99 -14.04 1.46
CA LEU A 447 8.02 -13.07 1.08
C LEU A 447 7.66 -11.66 1.58
N GLU A 448 6.43 -11.21 1.37
CA GLU A 448 5.97 -9.90 1.83
C GLU A 448 6.12 -9.76 3.35
N THR A 449 5.68 -10.75 4.13
CA THR A 449 5.78 -10.70 5.60
C THR A 449 7.23 -10.73 6.07
N LEU A 450 8.11 -11.51 5.43
CA LEU A 450 9.53 -11.59 5.78
C LEU A 450 10.24 -10.25 5.56
N ILE A 451 9.93 -9.56 4.45
CA ILE A 451 10.47 -8.22 4.17
C ILE A 451 10.00 -7.21 5.22
N LEU A 452 8.70 -7.22 5.57
CA LEU A 452 8.18 -6.35 6.62
C LEU A 452 8.85 -6.64 7.98
N LEU A 453 8.88 -7.89 8.42
CA LEU A 453 9.49 -8.26 9.70
C LEU A 453 10.98 -7.90 9.76
N SER A 454 11.76 -8.21 8.72
CA SER A 454 13.19 -7.86 8.69
C SER A 454 13.43 -6.35 8.72
N GLY A 455 12.56 -5.56 8.08
CA GLY A 455 12.60 -4.09 8.16
C GLY A 455 12.30 -3.57 9.56
N ILE A 456 11.25 -4.08 10.21
CA ILE A 456 10.89 -3.69 11.58
C ILE A 456 12.02 -4.06 12.55
N TYR A 457 12.52 -5.29 12.51
CA TYR A 457 13.65 -5.71 13.34
C TYR A 457 14.90 -4.88 13.12
N SER A 458 15.21 -4.51 11.86
CA SER A 458 16.33 -3.61 11.56
C SER A 458 16.13 -2.23 12.20
N SER A 459 14.93 -1.66 12.12
CA SER A 459 14.62 -0.36 12.73
C SER A 459 14.70 -0.39 14.26
N THR A 460 14.17 -1.45 14.89
CA THR A 460 14.26 -1.65 16.34
C THR A 460 15.72 -1.85 16.77
N ALA A 461 16.53 -2.56 15.99
CA ALA A 461 17.96 -2.73 16.25
C ALA A 461 18.71 -1.38 16.19
N ILE A 462 18.45 -0.54 15.19
CA ILE A 462 19.01 0.83 15.10
C ILE A 462 18.64 1.65 16.34
N SER A 463 17.39 1.58 16.79
CA SER A 463 16.94 2.26 18.02
C SER A 463 17.73 1.80 19.26
N PHE A 464 17.98 0.49 19.40
CA PHE A 464 18.82 -0.02 20.48
C PHE A 464 20.28 0.43 20.40
N VAL A 465 20.85 0.49 19.19
CA VAL A 465 22.20 1.04 18.97
C VAL A 465 22.28 2.49 19.45
N ASN A 466 21.30 3.31 19.07
CA ASN A 466 21.25 4.72 19.45
C ASN A 466 21.10 4.93 20.96
N ARG A 467 20.48 3.98 21.67
CA ARG A 467 20.35 3.98 23.14
C ARG A 467 21.54 3.33 23.87
N GLY A 468 22.56 2.85 23.16
CA GLY A 468 23.72 2.16 23.73
C GLY A 468 23.44 0.73 24.22
N VAL A 469 22.31 0.15 23.82
CA VAL A 469 21.82 -1.15 24.29
C VAL A 469 22.23 -2.27 23.32
N TYR A 470 23.53 -2.49 23.21
CA TYR A 470 24.13 -3.37 22.19
C TYR A 470 23.74 -4.86 22.23
N PRO A 471 23.53 -5.51 23.40
CA PRO A 471 23.11 -6.92 23.42
C PRO A 471 21.75 -7.15 22.76
N GLN A 472 20.79 -6.26 23.01
CA GLN A 472 19.47 -6.28 22.37
C GLN A 472 19.58 -5.99 20.88
N ALA A 473 20.35 -4.96 20.48
CA ALA A 473 20.62 -4.68 19.06
C ALA A 473 21.21 -5.90 18.33
N LYS A 474 22.15 -6.60 18.97
CA LYS A 474 22.76 -7.81 18.42
C LYS A 474 21.74 -8.92 18.20
N ALA A 475 20.84 -9.15 19.17
CA ALA A 475 19.79 -10.16 19.05
C ALA A 475 18.84 -9.84 17.89
N GLU A 476 18.44 -8.58 17.74
CA GLU A 476 17.55 -8.17 16.64
C GLU A 476 18.25 -8.27 15.28
N TYR A 477 19.49 -7.84 15.14
CA TYR A 477 20.24 -8.00 13.88
C TYR A 477 20.50 -9.46 13.51
N SER A 478 20.65 -10.36 14.49
CA SER A 478 20.71 -11.80 14.20
C SER A 478 19.40 -12.31 13.57
N ARG A 479 18.24 -11.86 14.07
CA ARG A 479 16.94 -12.18 13.45
C ARG A 479 16.80 -11.56 12.06
N VAL A 480 17.31 -10.35 11.85
CA VAL A 480 17.33 -9.71 10.52
C VAL A 480 18.07 -10.58 9.53
N ILE A 481 19.24 -11.12 9.88
CA ILE A 481 20.02 -11.99 8.98
C ILE A 481 19.21 -13.23 8.57
N GLU A 482 18.59 -13.92 9.53
CA GLU A 482 17.79 -15.11 9.26
C GLU A 482 16.62 -14.82 8.31
N LEU A 483 15.81 -13.82 8.65
CA LEU A 483 14.58 -13.48 7.91
C LEU A 483 14.89 -12.87 6.54
N ALA A 484 15.88 -11.98 6.45
CA ALA A 484 16.25 -11.35 5.19
C ALA A 484 16.94 -12.33 4.24
N GLN A 485 17.70 -13.32 4.75
CA GLN A 485 18.27 -14.37 3.91
C GLN A 485 17.19 -15.31 3.35
N GLU A 486 16.19 -15.67 4.15
CA GLU A 486 15.02 -16.42 3.68
C GLU A 486 14.25 -15.62 2.62
N ALA A 487 14.00 -14.33 2.88
CA ALA A 487 13.34 -13.43 1.92
C ALA A 487 14.13 -13.30 0.60
N LEU A 488 15.45 -13.19 0.67
CA LEU A 488 16.31 -13.10 -0.52
C LEU A 488 16.18 -14.34 -1.41
N ASN A 489 16.24 -15.53 -0.80
CA ASN A 489 16.11 -16.79 -1.54
C ASN A 489 14.74 -16.91 -2.20
N LEU A 490 13.68 -16.56 -1.47
CA LEU A 490 12.31 -16.62 -1.97
C LEU A 490 12.04 -15.57 -3.06
N ALA A 491 12.59 -14.36 -2.92
CA ALA A 491 12.51 -13.32 -3.94
C ALA A 491 13.15 -13.75 -5.25
N ARG A 492 14.31 -14.41 -5.19
CA ARG A 492 14.99 -14.98 -6.37
C ARG A 492 14.19 -16.10 -7.00
N GLU A 493 13.65 -17.02 -6.20
CA GLU A 493 12.78 -18.10 -6.67
C GLU A 493 11.56 -17.54 -7.43
N LEU A 494 10.91 -16.53 -6.86
CA LEU A 494 9.71 -15.90 -7.41
C LEU A 494 9.99 -14.81 -8.46
N LYS A 495 11.28 -14.55 -8.76
CA LYS A 495 11.75 -13.47 -9.66
C LYS A 495 11.19 -12.09 -9.29
N LYS A 496 11.13 -11.79 -7.99
CA LYS A 496 10.65 -10.52 -7.41
C LYS A 496 11.84 -9.58 -7.13
N THR A 497 12.33 -8.91 -8.16
CA THR A 497 13.55 -8.08 -8.11
C THR A 497 13.51 -6.98 -7.04
N LYS A 498 12.38 -6.28 -6.87
CA LYS A 498 12.26 -5.24 -5.83
C LYS A 498 12.41 -5.80 -4.41
N SER A 499 11.76 -6.94 -4.13
CA SER A 499 11.86 -7.61 -2.83
C SER A 499 13.27 -8.17 -2.59
N GLU A 500 13.96 -8.62 -3.63
CA GLU A 500 15.39 -8.99 -3.55
C GLU A 500 16.23 -7.79 -3.09
N ALA A 501 16.03 -6.60 -3.68
CA ALA A 501 16.75 -5.40 -3.25
C ALA A 501 16.45 -5.01 -1.79
N SER A 502 15.18 -5.07 -1.36
CA SER A 502 14.83 -4.82 0.05
C SER A 502 15.50 -5.80 1.01
N ALA A 503 15.54 -7.10 0.68
CA ALA A 503 16.21 -8.10 1.50
C ALA A 503 17.72 -7.83 1.61
N LEU A 504 18.37 -7.47 0.51
CA LEU A 504 19.79 -7.11 0.46
C LEU A 504 20.11 -5.87 1.31
N ILE A 505 19.21 -4.88 1.35
CA ILE A 505 19.36 -3.69 2.21
C ILE A 505 19.35 -4.07 3.70
N HIS A 506 18.40 -4.91 4.11
CA HIS A 506 18.31 -5.37 5.50
C HIS A 506 19.53 -6.22 5.90
N LEU A 507 20.00 -7.10 5.00
CA LEU A 507 21.27 -7.83 5.21
C LEU A 507 22.47 -6.89 5.34
N GLY A 508 22.55 -5.86 4.48
CA GLY A 508 23.61 -4.87 4.51
C GLY A 508 23.67 -4.11 5.83
N ALA A 509 22.51 -3.73 6.38
CA ALA A 509 22.42 -3.10 7.70
C ALA A 509 22.95 -4.03 8.81
N ALA A 510 22.54 -5.30 8.82
CA ALA A 510 22.99 -6.26 9.82
C ALA A 510 24.49 -6.57 9.70
N TYR A 511 25.01 -6.81 8.49
CA TYR A 511 26.44 -7.04 8.27
C TYR A 511 27.30 -5.84 8.68
N SER A 512 26.83 -4.62 8.45
CA SER A 512 27.50 -3.42 8.93
C SER A 512 27.63 -3.40 10.46
N PHE A 513 26.56 -3.76 11.18
CA PHE A 513 26.59 -3.85 12.65
C PHE A 513 27.59 -4.91 13.15
N PHE A 514 27.69 -6.06 12.48
CA PHE A 514 28.64 -7.12 12.81
C PHE A 514 30.08 -6.87 12.31
N GLN A 515 30.38 -5.68 11.79
CA GLN A 515 31.69 -5.30 11.26
C GLN A 515 32.12 -6.14 10.04
N GLU A 516 31.17 -6.73 9.33
CA GLU A 516 31.41 -7.44 8.07
C GLU A 516 31.30 -6.48 6.88
N GLU A 517 32.04 -5.38 6.94
CA GLU A 517 31.87 -4.21 6.06
C GLU A 517 31.97 -4.55 4.57
N ARG A 518 32.90 -5.44 4.19
CA ARG A 518 33.04 -5.90 2.80
C ARG A 518 31.76 -6.56 2.30
N LYS A 519 31.16 -7.44 3.12
CA LYS A 519 29.89 -8.09 2.76
C LYS A 519 28.75 -7.09 2.73
N ALA A 520 28.70 -6.17 3.69
CA ALA A 520 27.69 -5.13 3.75
C ALA A 520 27.71 -4.25 2.49
N ILE A 521 28.88 -3.77 2.07
CA ILE A 521 29.04 -2.96 0.86
C ILE A 521 28.64 -3.76 -0.38
N GLU A 522 29.05 -5.02 -0.50
CA GLU A 522 28.72 -5.86 -1.64
C GLU A 522 27.21 -6.04 -1.82
N VAL A 523 26.48 -6.41 -0.76
CA VAL A 523 25.02 -6.60 -0.85
C VAL A 523 24.28 -5.28 -1.09
N LEU A 524 24.74 -4.18 -0.51
CA LEU A 524 24.15 -2.86 -0.73
C LEU A 524 24.38 -2.33 -2.15
N GLN A 525 25.54 -2.60 -2.75
CA GLN A 525 25.81 -2.27 -4.15
C GLN A 525 24.93 -3.09 -5.10
N GLN A 526 24.70 -4.38 -4.80
CA GLN A 526 23.74 -5.21 -5.55
C GLN A 526 22.33 -4.63 -5.46
N ALA A 527 21.86 -4.29 -4.25
CA ALA A 527 20.55 -3.66 -4.05
C ALA A 527 20.41 -2.35 -4.85
N MET A 528 21.45 -1.52 -4.85
CA MET A 528 21.49 -0.27 -5.61
C MET A 528 21.45 -0.50 -7.13
N SER A 529 22.15 -1.52 -7.65
CA SER A 529 22.07 -1.89 -9.08
C SER A 529 20.65 -2.26 -9.48
N ILE A 530 20.00 -3.12 -8.68
CA ILE A 530 18.62 -3.53 -8.92
C ILE A 530 17.67 -2.33 -8.84
N ALA A 531 17.87 -1.43 -7.88
CA ALA A 531 17.06 -0.22 -7.74
C ALA A 531 17.16 0.67 -8.99
N ARG A 532 18.36 0.84 -9.56
CA ARG A 532 18.60 1.63 -10.78
C ARG A 532 17.98 0.97 -12.02
N GLU A 533 18.11 -0.35 -12.16
CA GLU A 533 17.49 -1.11 -13.24
C GLU A 533 15.96 -1.03 -13.19
N THR A 534 15.39 -1.11 -11.99
CA THR A 534 13.94 -1.02 -11.76
C THR A 534 13.41 0.42 -11.67
N LYS A 535 14.30 1.41 -11.73
CA LYS A 535 14.01 2.85 -11.55
C LYS A 535 13.26 3.14 -10.24
N ASP A 536 13.55 2.38 -9.19
CA ASP A 536 12.93 2.53 -7.87
C ASP A 536 13.77 3.45 -6.97
N LEU A 537 13.43 4.73 -7.00
CA LEU A 537 14.15 5.77 -6.26
C LEU A 537 14.11 5.58 -4.73
N GLY A 538 13.06 4.95 -4.19
CA GLY A 538 12.96 4.73 -2.73
C GLY A 538 13.90 3.63 -2.24
N ILE A 539 14.05 2.57 -3.04
CA ILE A 539 15.02 1.51 -2.76
C ILE A 539 16.45 2.03 -2.96
N GLU A 540 16.70 2.84 -4.00
CA GLU A 540 18.01 3.45 -4.23
C GLU A 540 18.42 4.31 -3.02
N ASP A 541 17.54 5.19 -2.54
CA ASP A 541 17.79 6.05 -1.38
C ASP A 541 18.02 5.26 -0.07
N SER A 542 17.28 4.17 0.13
CA SER A 542 17.46 3.29 1.29
C SER A 542 18.83 2.59 1.28
N ALA A 543 19.27 2.08 0.13
CA ALA A 543 20.60 1.49 -0.01
C ALA A 543 21.72 2.52 0.21
N LEU A 544 21.56 3.72 -0.35
CA LEU A 544 22.49 4.84 -0.18
C LEU A 544 22.59 5.28 1.28
N THR A 545 21.48 5.29 2.02
CA THR A 545 21.47 5.62 3.45
C THR A 545 22.36 4.66 4.25
N GLN A 546 22.25 3.35 4.01
CA GLN A 546 23.09 2.35 4.66
C GLN A 546 24.56 2.47 4.24
N LEU A 547 24.85 2.68 2.95
CA LEU A 547 26.23 2.89 2.47
C LEU A 547 26.86 4.15 3.07
N ALA A 548 26.11 5.25 3.19
CA ALA A 548 26.60 6.47 3.79
C ALA A 548 26.94 6.28 5.27
N SER A 549 26.16 5.49 6.02
CA SER A 549 26.49 5.13 7.40
C SER A 549 27.85 4.43 7.48
N ILE A 550 28.12 3.47 6.57
CA ILE A 550 29.39 2.72 6.53
C ILE A 550 30.56 3.64 6.18
N TYR A 551 30.43 4.48 5.14
CA TYR A 551 31.51 5.37 4.75
C TYR A 551 31.76 6.49 5.77
N ASN A 552 30.73 6.93 6.48
CA ASN A 552 30.90 7.84 7.61
C ASN A 552 31.69 7.20 8.76
N THR A 553 31.44 5.92 9.08
CA THR A 553 32.24 5.20 10.10
C THR A 553 33.67 4.92 9.65
N GLN A 554 33.91 4.79 8.35
CA GLN A 554 35.24 4.62 7.76
C GLN A 554 36.01 5.94 7.57
N ASP A 555 35.37 7.08 7.87
CA ASP A 555 35.92 8.43 7.60
C ASP A 555 36.23 8.68 6.10
N ASP A 556 35.58 7.94 5.19
CA ASP A 556 35.69 8.12 3.73
C ASP A 556 34.75 9.26 3.29
N SER A 557 35.17 10.49 3.63
CA SER A 557 34.40 11.71 3.36
C SER A 557 34.07 11.90 1.88
N ARG A 558 34.93 11.41 0.97
CA ARG A 558 34.72 11.54 -0.48
C ARG A 558 33.51 10.73 -0.95
N LYS A 559 33.46 9.44 -0.61
CA LYS A 559 32.30 8.59 -0.98
C LYS A 559 31.05 9.00 -0.23
N TYR A 560 31.18 9.43 1.02
CA TYR A 560 30.06 9.96 1.78
C TYR A 560 29.41 11.16 1.06
N ILE A 561 30.21 12.12 0.59
CA ILE A 561 29.72 13.28 -0.17
C ILE A 561 29.07 12.86 -1.49
N GLU A 562 29.69 11.94 -2.25
CA GLU A 562 29.13 11.43 -3.51
C GLU A 562 27.73 10.84 -3.30
N ILE A 563 27.57 10.03 -2.26
CA ILE A 563 26.28 9.44 -1.89
C ILE A 563 25.27 10.51 -1.50
N ARG A 564 25.64 11.47 -0.65
CA ARG A 564 24.73 12.54 -0.21
C ARG A 564 24.27 13.40 -1.38
N LEU A 565 25.15 13.72 -2.33
CA LEU A 565 24.77 14.43 -3.56
C LEU A 565 23.72 13.65 -4.37
N ARG A 566 23.90 12.34 -4.52
CA ARG A 566 22.91 11.50 -5.21
C ARG A 566 21.57 11.48 -4.48
N GLN A 567 21.57 11.43 -3.14
CA GLN A 567 20.32 11.47 -2.36
C GLN A 567 19.58 12.81 -2.50
N VAL A 568 20.29 13.95 -2.63
CA VAL A 568 19.69 15.24 -2.97
C VAL A 568 18.99 15.19 -4.33
N GLU A 569 19.61 14.61 -5.35
CA GLU A 569 18.98 14.43 -6.66
C GLU A 569 17.72 13.57 -6.60
N ILE A 570 17.77 12.46 -5.86
CA ILE A 570 16.63 11.57 -5.65
C ILE A 570 15.48 12.33 -4.98
N ALA A 571 15.76 13.06 -3.89
CA ALA A 571 14.76 13.84 -3.19
C ALA A 571 14.11 14.89 -4.10
N ARG A 572 14.88 15.55 -4.97
CA ARG A 572 14.36 16.49 -5.98
C ARG A 572 13.46 15.81 -6.99
N GLN A 573 13.85 14.63 -7.50
CA GLN A 573 13.03 13.85 -8.45
C GLN A 573 11.70 13.39 -7.84
N GLN A 574 11.70 13.10 -6.54
CA GLN A 574 10.51 12.72 -5.79
C GLN A 574 9.68 13.93 -5.32
N ASN A 575 10.15 15.16 -5.55
CA ASN A 575 9.60 16.39 -4.96
C ASN A 575 9.49 16.31 -3.41
N ASN A 576 10.42 15.61 -2.76
CA ASN A 576 10.49 15.44 -1.31
C ASN A 576 11.32 16.58 -0.68
N LYS A 577 10.68 17.74 -0.46
CA LYS A 577 11.37 18.94 0.05
C LYS A 577 11.99 18.79 1.43
N ARG A 578 11.38 17.98 2.29
CA ARG A 578 11.92 17.67 3.61
C ARG A 578 13.18 16.81 3.51
N GLY A 579 13.10 15.71 2.77
CA GLY A 579 14.26 14.84 2.53
C GLY A 579 15.40 15.60 1.84
N GLU A 580 15.09 16.48 0.89
CA GLU A 580 16.06 17.37 0.25
C GLU A 580 16.78 18.24 1.29
N ALA A 581 16.03 18.91 2.18
CA ALA A 581 16.60 19.76 3.22
C ALA A 581 17.46 18.96 4.22
N ASP A 582 16.99 17.82 4.71
CA ASP A 582 17.69 17.00 5.71
C ASP A 582 19.04 16.45 5.17
N VAL A 583 19.06 15.99 3.91
CA VAL A 583 20.30 15.53 3.25
C VAL A 583 21.24 16.71 2.99
N LEU A 584 20.73 17.88 2.60
CA LEU A 584 21.56 19.08 2.41
C LEU A 584 22.17 19.57 3.72
N LEU A 585 21.45 19.51 4.84
CA LEU A 585 21.98 19.88 6.16
C LEU A 585 23.17 18.99 6.55
N THR A 586 23.03 17.68 6.37
CA THR A 586 24.10 16.72 6.67
C THR A 586 25.29 16.85 5.72
N LEU A 587 25.06 17.16 4.45
CA LEU A 587 26.12 17.44 3.49
C LEU A 587 26.87 18.75 3.82
N ALA A 588 26.14 19.81 4.16
CA ALA A 588 26.71 21.11 4.51
C ALA A 588 27.54 21.05 5.79
N SER A 589 27.09 20.29 6.80
CA SER A 589 27.86 20.06 8.02
C SER A 589 29.17 19.32 7.75
N THR A 590 29.17 18.34 6.84
CA THR A 590 30.39 17.66 6.39
C THR A 590 31.36 18.63 5.72
N TYR A 591 30.89 19.53 4.84
CA TYR A 591 31.77 20.55 4.24
C TYR A 591 32.39 21.49 5.28
N ASN A 592 31.64 21.89 6.31
CA ASN A 592 32.19 22.66 7.43
C ASN A 592 33.31 21.90 8.17
N VAL A 593 33.11 20.60 8.45
CA VAL A 593 34.10 19.77 9.14
C VAL A 593 35.40 19.64 8.32
N LEU A 594 35.28 19.57 6.99
CA LEU A 594 36.42 19.54 6.07
C LEU A 594 37.09 20.91 5.84
N GLY A 595 36.51 21.98 6.39
CA GLY A 595 37.00 23.35 6.17
C GLY A 595 36.59 23.96 4.83
N GLU A 596 35.73 23.30 4.06
CA GLU A 596 35.16 23.80 2.79
C GLU A 596 33.98 24.76 3.07
N ASN A 597 34.21 25.77 3.91
CA ASN A 597 33.17 26.62 4.50
C ASN A 597 32.34 27.37 3.43
N GLN A 598 32.93 27.74 2.29
CA GLN A 598 32.21 28.38 1.20
C GLN A 598 31.16 27.44 0.57
N LYS A 599 31.53 26.17 0.32
CA LYS A 599 30.57 25.17 -0.16
C LYS A 599 29.50 24.85 0.88
N ALA A 600 29.88 24.86 2.17
CA ALA A 600 28.92 24.70 3.26
C ALA A 600 27.87 25.82 3.25
N VAL A 601 28.27 27.09 3.08
CA VAL A 601 27.33 28.22 2.92
C VAL A 601 26.36 27.99 1.77
N GLU A 602 26.87 27.68 0.58
CA GLU A 602 26.05 27.44 -0.62
C GLU A 602 25.07 26.27 -0.41
N THR A 603 25.50 25.23 0.29
CA THR A 603 24.68 24.05 0.57
C THR A 603 23.61 24.34 1.64
N TYR A 604 23.95 25.06 2.72
CA TYR A 604 22.96 25.49 3.72
C TYR A 604 21.94 26.47 3.15
N GLN A 605 22.32 27.33 2.20
CA GLN A 605 21.36 28.19 1.50
C GLN A 605 20.34 27.36 0.70
N GLN A 606 20.80 26.29 0.03
CA GLN A 606 19.90 25.35 -0.64
C GLN A 606 19.01 24.62 0.38
N ALA A 607 19.56 24.18 1.51
CA ALA A 607 18.79 23.53 2.58
C ALA A 607 17.69 24.46 3.11
N LEU A 608 18.01 25.73 3.36
CA LEU A 608 17.06 26.75 3.81
C LEU A 608 15.95 27.01 2.78
N ALA A 609 16.31 27.09 1.49
CA ALA A 609 15.34 27.26 0.42
C ALA A 609 14.38 26.06 0.33
N ALA A 610 14.90 24.83 0.45
CA ALA A 610 14.08 23.63 0.49
C ALA A 610 13.19 23.57 1.75
N ALA A 611 13.74 23.90 2.92
CA ALA A 611 13.01 23.91 4.19
C ALA A 611 11.81 24.87 4.17
N ARG A 612 11.98 26.06 3.58
CA ARG A 612 10.90 27.06 3.43
C ARG A 612 9.79 26.65 2.47
N GLN A 613 10.03 25.67 1.61
CA GLN A 613 9.03 25.10 0.70
C GLN A 613 8.28 23.91 1.32
N ILE A 614 8.59 23.51 2.55
CA ILE A 614 7.89 22.42 3.22
C ILE A 614 6.45 22.87 3.56
N GLU A 615 5.47 22.15 3.06
CA GLU A 615 4.05 22.37 3.39
C GLU A 615 3.71 21.81 4.78
N ILE A 616 4.19 22.48 5.83
CA ILE A 616 4.11 22.00 7.24
C ILE A 616 2.68 21.61 7.63
N ALA A 617 1.67 22.39 7.22
CA ALA A 617 0.27 22.12 7.52
C ALA A 617 -0.26 20.78 6.96
N LYS A 618 0.43 20.20 5.96
CA LYS A 618 0.09 18.88 5.38
C LYS A 618 0.85 17.72 6.04
N LEU A 619 1.79 18.01 6.94
CA LEU A 619 2.52 16.99 7.70
C LEU A 619 1.70 16.52 8.91
N LEU A 620 1.95 15.28 9.35
CA LEU A 620 1.43 14.75 10.61
C LEU A 620 1.87 15.65 11.79
N PRO A 621 1.04 15.84 12.83
CA PRO A 621 1.37 16.72 13.96
C PRO A 621 2.74 16.44 14.60
N ASN A 622 3.12 15.16 14.73
CA ASN A 622 4.42 14.75 15.27
C ASN A 622 5.61 15.05 14.34
N LEU A 623 5.37 15.37 13.07
CA LEU A 623 6.39 15.69 12.07
C LEU A 623 6.51 17.20 11.80
N GLN A 624 5.53 17.99 12.22
CA GLN A 624 5.52 19.45 12.03
C GLN A 624 6.66 20.12 12.81
N ASP A 625 6.87 19.72 14.06
CA ASP A 625 7.95 20.26 14.89
C ASP A 625 9.35 19.97 14.32
N SER A 626 9.55 18.76 13.79
CA SER A 626 10.81 18.41 13.12
C SER A 626 11.04 19.24 11.86
N ALA A 627 10.00 19.48 11.04
CA ALA A 627 10.12 20.31 9.85
C ALA A 627 10.42 21.79 10.18
N LEU A 628 9.87 22.30 11.28
CA LEU A 628 10.20 23.63 11.80
C LEU A 628 11.65 23.72 12.29
N SER A 629 12.16 22.64 12.89
CA SER A 629 13.56 22.55 13.31
C SER A 629 14.52 22.54 12.12
N THR A 630 14.17 21.91 10.99
CA THR A 630 15.00 21.88 9.77
C THR A 630 15.36 23.29 9.27
N GLU A 631 14.41 24.24 9.26
CA GLU A 631 14.71 25.64 8.88
C GLU A 631 15.70 26.26 9.87
N SER A 632 15.51 26.01 11.16
CA SER A 632 16.33 26.55 12.24
C SER A 632 17.76 26.03 12.18
N SER A 633 17.95 24.72 11.93
CA SER A 633 19.26 24.11 11.71
C SER A 633 19.99 24.70 10.49
N ALA A 634 19.27 25.06 9.42
CA ALA A 634 19.87 25.70 8.26
C ALA A 634 20.37 27.12 8.58
N LEU A 635 19.59 27.90 9.33
CA LEU A 635 19.99 29.25 9.78
C LEU A 635 21.20 29.20 10.73
N ASP A 636 21.21 28.26 11.67
CA ASP A 636 22.34 28.04 12.57
C ASP A 636 23.60 27.63 11.81
N GLY A 637 23.45 26.70 10.86
CA GLY A 637 24.52 26.24 9.97
C GLY A 637 25.14 27.39 9.16
N LEU A 638 24.32 28.29 8.61
CA LEU A 638 24.79 29.49 7.90
C LEU A 638 25.58 30.42 8.81
N SER A 639 25.07 30.67 10.03
CA SER A 639 25.78 31.49 11.01
C SER A 639 27.16 30.92 11.32
N LEU A 640 27.25 29.61 11.57
CA LEU A 640 28.50 28.92 11.82
C LEU A 640 29.45 28.99 10.61
N SER A 641 28.97 28.71 9.40
CA SER A 641 29.81 28.72 8.19
C SER A 641 30.36 30.12 7.87
N TYR A 642 29.56 31.19 8.00
CA TYR A 642 30.07 32.56 7.83
C TYR A 642 31.05 32.96 8.92
N SER A 643 30.85 32.48 10.16
CA SER A 643 31.84 32.68 11.24
C SER A 643 33.17 32.01 10.90
N ASN A 644 33.15 30.81 10.32
CA ASN A 644 34.36 30.11 9.90
C ASN A 644 35.07 30.80 8.73
N LEU A 645 34.34 31.54 7.88
CA LEU A 645 34.89 32.38 6.80
C LEU A 645 35.45 33.72 7.30
N GLY A 646 35.23 34.07 8.57
CA GLY A 646 35.60 35.37 9.14
C GLY A 646 34.62 36.51 8.81
N GLU A 647 33.48 36.19 8.19
CA GLU A 647 32.43 37.17 7.82
C GLU A 647 31.43 37.36 8.96
N TYR A 648 31.90 37.92 10.09
CA TYR A 648 31.15 37.94 11.34
C TYR A 648 29.85 38.75 11.31
N ASP A 649 29.78 39.82 10.49
CA ASP A 649 28.55 40.60 10.33
C ASP A 649 27.42 39.75 9.74
N LYS A 650 27.74 38.93 8.73
CA LYS A 650 26.78 37.98 8.15
C LYS A 650 26.44 36.86 9.14
N ALA A 651 27.42 36.37 9.88
CA ALA A 651 27.19 35.33 10.89
C ALA A 651 26.19 35.79 11.97
N ILE A 652 26.30 37.04 12.43
CA ILE A 652 25.35 37.64 13.37
C ILE A 652 23.97 37.80 12.75
N ASP A 653 23.88 38.30 11.52
CA ASP A 653 22.60 38.50 10.84
C ASP A 653 21.81 37.18 10.77
N TRP A 654 22.46 36.08 10.38
CA TRP A 654 21.83 34.75 10.36
C TRP A 654 21.42 34.25 11.75
N ALA A 655 22.24 34.45 12.78
CA ALA A 655 21.88 34.09 14.16
C ALA A 655 20.71 34.93 14.69
N GLN A 656 20.60 36.20 14.30
CA GLN A 656 19.45 37.05 14.63
C GLN A 656 18.19 36.64 13.88
N GLN A 657 18.30 36.22 12.61
CA GLN A 657 17.20 35.64 11.86
C GLN A 657 16.67 34.36 12.54
N LEU A 658 17.58 33.48 13.00
CA LEU A 658 17.23 32.30 13.78
C LEU A 658 16.49 32.67 15.08
N LEU A 659 17.01 33.63 15.86
CA LEU A 659 16.37 34.10 17.09
C LEU A 659 14.95 34.62 16.83
N LYS A 660 14.80 35.50 15.83
CA LYS A 660 13.50 36.05 15.45
C LYS A 660 12.53 34.95 15.02
N ARG A 661 13.02 33.96 14.28
CA ARG A 661 12.22 32.82 13.82
C ARG A 661 11.74 31.98 15.01
N ALA A 662 12.63 31.62 15.92
CA ALA A 662 12.31 30.87 17.14
C ALA A 662 11.25 31.58 18.00
N GLN A 663 11.39 32.89 18.19
CA GLN A 663 10.42 33.72 18.90
C GLN A 663 9.05 33.76 18.21
N THR A 664 9.04 33.88 16.88
CA THR A 664 7.79 33.86 16.09
C THR A 664 7.08 32.52 16.19
N LEU A 665 7.84 31.42 16.27
CA LEU A 665 7.30 30.07 16.44
C LEU A 665 6.87 29.76 17.87
N GLY A 666 7.25 30.60 18.85
CA GLY A 666 7.02 30.33 20.27
C GLY A 666 7.75 29.09 20.77
N LYS A 667 8.92 28.77 20.20
CA LYS A 667 9.74 27.60 20.53
C LYS A 667 10.95 28.04 21.37
N PRO A 668 10.86 28.00 22.71
CA PRO A 668 11.90 28.52 23.60
C PRO A 668 13.22 27.72 23.53
N GLU A 669 13.19 26.46 23.14
CA GLU A 669 14.38 25.64 22.93
C GLU A 669 15.24 26.22 21.80
N LEU A 670 14.62 26.52 20.66
CA LEU A 670 15.29 27.13 19.51
C LEU A 670 15.75 28.57 19.80
N GLU A 671 15.06 29.27 20.71
CA GLU A 671 15.48 30.59 21.17
C GLU A 671 16.78 30.50 21.96
N VAL A 672 16.92 29.49 22.82
CA VAL A 672 18.17 29.22 23.54
C VAL A 672 19.30 28.93 22.55
N ASP A 673 19.11 28.04 21.57
CA ASP A 673 20.13 27.71 20.56
C ASP A 673 20.63 28.97 19.82
N ALA A 674 19.70 29.83 19.41
CA ALA A 674 20.01 31.09 18.74
C ALA A 674 20.84 32.04 19.62
N LEU A 675 20.47 32.16 20.89
CA LEU A 675 21.19 32.99 21.87
C LEU A 675 22.57 32.43 22.17
N LEU A 676 22.74 31.10 22.22
CA LEU A 676 24.04 30.46 22.39
C LEU A 676 24.95 30.70 21.17
N ARG A 677 24.41 30.64 19.95
CA ARG A 677 25.15 31.01 18.74
C ARG A 677 25.60 32.48 18.78
N LEU A 678 24.72 33.40 19.17
CA LEU A 678 25.07 34.82 19.36
C LEU A 678 26.13 35.01 20.45
N ALA A 679 26.01 34.29 21.57
CA ALA A 679 26.97 34.34 22.66
C ALA A 679 28.37 33.95 22.20
N PHE A 680 28.47 32.86 21.42
CA PHE A 680 29.72 32.43 20.81
C PHE A 680 30.33 33.51 19.90
N LEU A 681 29.53 34.12 19.03
CA LEU A 681 29.96 35.18 18.10
C LEU A 681 30.43 36.45 18.81
N TYR A 682 29.74 36.87 19.88
CA TYR A 682 30.16 38.03 20.67
C TYR A 682 31.42 37.74 21.50
N ASN A 683 31.58 36.53 22.02
CA ASN A 683 32.67 36.18 22.91
C ASN A 683 34.00 35.93 22.17
N VAL A 684 33.99 35.10 21.13
CA VAL A 684 35.22 34.59 20.51
C VAL A 684 35.69 35.48 19.35
N PRO A 685 34.92 35.68 18.27
CA PRO A 685 35.33 36.57 17.18
C PRO A 685 35.37 38.06 17.51
N LEU A 686 34.28 38.59 18.08
CA LEU A 686 34.08 40.04 18.20
C LEU A 686 34.63 40.63 19.51
N LYS A 687 34.97 39.76 20.47
CA LYS A 687 35.49 40.14 21.79
C LYS A 687 34.58 41.14 22.55
N ASN A 688 33.28 41.14 22.26
CA ASN A 688 32.27 41.91 22.99
C ASN A 688 31.75 41.09 24.17
N VAL A 689 32.60 40.97 25.20
CA VAL A 689 32.34 40.17 26.40
C VAL A 689 31.06 40.60 27.16
N PRO A 690 30.76 41.90 27.36
CA PRO A 690 29.52 42.31 28.03
C PRO A 690 28.27 41.78 27.34
N LYS A 691 28.23 41.88 26.01
CA LYS A 691 27.08 41.40 25.24
C LYS A 691 26.99 39.88 25.22
N ALA A 692 28.13 39.18 25.21
CA ALA A 692 28.16 37.72 25.36
C ALA A 692 27.55 37.28 26.70
N ILE A 693 27.92 37.92 27.81
CA ILE A 693 27.35 37.65 29.15
C ILE A 693 25.84 37.89 29.14
N GLU A 694 25.39 39.00 28.56
CA GLU A 694 23.97 39.35 28.47
C GLU A 694 23.15 38.25 27.77
N VAL A 695 23.55 37.82 26.57
CA VAL A 695 22.81 36.82 25.81
C VAL A 695 22.92 35.41 26.42
N SER A 696 24.07 35.05 27.03
CA SER A 696 24.20 33.78 27.77
C SER A 696 23.29 33.74 29.01
N GLN A 697 23.10 34.88 29.69
CA GLN A 697 22.19 34.97 30.84
C GLN A 697 20.72 34.89 30.41
N GLN A 698 20.37 35.46 29.26
CA GLN A 698 19.04 35.31 28.65
C GLN A 698 18.77 33.83 28.32
N ALA A 699 19.71 33.16 27.64
CA ALA A 699 19.63 31.74 27.33
C ALA A 699 19.43 30.89 28.60
N LEU A 700 20.23 31.13 29.65
CA LEU A 700 20.13 30.43 30.92
C LEU A 700 18.77 30.62 31.61
N THR A 701 18.22 31.84 31.54
CA THR A 701 16.92 32.17 32.14
C THR A 701 15.79 31.41 31.43
N ILE A 702 15.84 31.35 30.09
CA ILE A 702 14.86 30.61 29.30
C ILE A 702 14.99 29.11 29.58
N ALA A 703 16.19 28.55 29.51
CA ALA A 703 16.46 27.13 29.76
C ALA A 703 15.93 26.66 31.13
N ARG A 704 16.16 27.45 32.18
CA ARG A 704 15.62 27.17 33.53
C ARG A 704 14.10 27.25 33.59
N LYS A 705 13.50 28.21 32.87
CA LYS A 705 12.04 28.37 32.82
C LYS A 705 11.36 27.18 32.16
N ILE A 706 11.96 26.63 31.09
CA ILE A 706 11.45 25.44 30.40
C ILE A 706 11.88 24.13 31.05
N LYS A 707 12.79 24.19 32.03
CA LYS A 707 13.31 23.04 32.80
C LYS A 707 14.07 22.03 31.94
N GLU A 708 14.76 22.51 30.91
CA GLU A 708 15.60 21.68 30.03
C GLU A 708 17.05 21.67 30.52
N SER A 709 17.42 20.63 31.27
CA SER A 709 18.73 20.53 31.93
C SER A 709 19.92 20.55 30.95
N SER A 710 19.77 20.00 29.74
CA SER A 710 20.83 20.02 28.71
C SER A 710 21.12 21.46 28.26
N LEU A 711 20.07 22.21 27.95
CA LEU A 711 20.15 23.61 27.54
C LEU A 711 20.65 24.51 28.69
N GLU A 712 20.28 24.19 29.94
CA GLU A 712 20.83 24.88 31.11
C GLU A 712 22.34 24.68 31.20
N ALA A 713 22.84 23.46 31.02
CA ALA A 713 24.28 23.18 31.02
C ALA A 713 25.01 23.93 29.89
N GLU A 714 24.46 23.95 28.67
CA GLU A 714 25.04 24.68 27.54
C GLU A 714 25.08 26.20 27.76
N ALA A 715 24.04 26.77 28.34
CA ALA A 715 24.01 28.18 28.72
C ALA A 715 25.01 28.52 29.82
N LEU A 716 25.16 27.65 30.84
CA LEU A 716 26.18 27.79 31.87
C LEU A 716 27.61 27.69 31.31
N ALA A 717 27.85 26.78 30.36
CA ALA A 717 29.12 26.66 29.66
C ALA A 717 29.46 27.93 28.88
N SER A 718 28.50 28.47 28.14
CA SER A 718 28.64 29.73 27.40
C SER A 718 28.93 30.92 28.33
N LEU A 719 28.17 31.04 29.41
CA LEU A 719 28.34 32.09 30.43
C LEU A 719 29.70 31.99 31.13
N SER A 720 30.13 30.77 31.48
CA SER A 720 31.44 30.50 32.07
C SER A 720 32.58 30.95 31.17
N SER A 721 32.50 30.62 29.87
CA SER A 721 33.48 31.05 28.88
C SER A 721 33.55 32.58 28.77
N ALA A 722 32.42 33.28 28.82
CA ALA A 722 32.37 34.74 28.80
C ALA A 722 32.98 35.37 30.07
N TYR A 723 32.67 34.86 31.27
CA TYR A 723 33.30 35.32 32.50
C TYR A 723 34.80 35.05 32.55
N ASN A 724 35.27 33.91 32.04
CA ASN A 724 36.69 33.61 31.92
C ASN A 724 37.41 34.65 31.03
N LYS A 725 36.81 35.01 29.89
CA LYS A 725 37.34 36.06 29.01
C LYS A 725 37.29 37.46 29.64
N GLN A 726 36.32 37.72 30.52
CA GLN A 726 36.28 38.95 31.32
C GLN A 726 37.39 39.02 32.38
N GLY A 727 37.97 37.88 32.78
CA GLY A 727 38.87 37.75 33.92
C GLY A 727 38.15 37.55 35.27
N ASN A 728 36.83 37.35 35.26
CA ASN A 728 36.05 37.06 36.47
C ASN A 728 36.02 35.57 36.76
N TYR A 729 37.16 35.05 37.22
CA TYR A 729 37.32 33.62 37.44
C TYR A 729 36.38 32.99 38.49
N PRO A 730 36.00 33.66 39.60
CA PRO A 730 35.04 33.10 40.55
C PRO A 730 33.69 32.74 39.91
N LEU A 731 33.10 33.64 39.12
CA LEU A 731 31.84 33.37 38.42
C LEU A 731 32.01 32.36 37.28
N ALA A 732 33.18 32.38 36.62
CA ALA A 732 33.51 31.40 35.58
C ALA A 732 33.55 29.97 36.15
N LEU A 733 34.27 29.77 37.28
CA LEU A 733 34.36 28.48 37.96
C LEU A 733 32.99 28.02 38.46
N GLN A 734 32.23 28.89 39.13
CA GLN A 734 30.89 28.56 39.62
C GLN A 734 29.98 28.04 38.49
N SER A 735 30.00 28.72 37.34
CA SER A 735 29.18 28.33 36.18
C SER A 735 29.66 27.02 35.55
N ALA A 736 30.97 26.81 35.45
CA ALA A 736 31.55 25.59 34.89
C ALA A 736 31.32 24.36 35.79
N GLU A 737 31.41 24.52 37.11
CA GLU A 737 31.14 23.44 38.08
C GLU A 737 29.66 23.03 38.08
N GLN A 738 28.74 24.00 37.96
CA GLN A 738 27.32 23.71 37.78
C GLN A 738 27.06 22.97 36.45
N CYS A 739 27.67 23.42 35.35
CA CYS A 739 27.60 22.72 34.08
C CYS A 739 28.11 21.27 34.19
N LEU A 740 29.24 21.05 34.86
CA LEU A 740 29.81 19.72 35.05
C LEU A 740 28.91 18.82 35.91
N ALA A 741 28.31 19.36 36.97
CA ALA A 741 27.38 18.63 37.82
C ALA A 741 26.15 18.16 37.05
N ILE A 742 25.55 19.05 36.25
CA ILE A 742 24.40 18.72 35.40
C ILE A 742 24.81 17.70 34.34
N ALA A 743 25.96 17.88 33.68
CA ALA A 743 26.44 16.94 32.67
C ALA A 743 26.61 15.51 33.21
N LYS A 744 27.15 15.37 34.43
CA LYS A 744 27.29 14.08 35.12
C LYS A 744 25.95 13.50 35.53
N GLN A 745 25.01 14.32 36.00
CA GLN A 745 23.66 13.87 36.34
C GLN A 745 22.90 13.35 35.11
N LEU A 746 23.12 13.97 33.95
CA LEU A 746 22.55 13.54 32.67
C LEU A 746 23.28 12.36 32.04
N GLU A 747 24.40 11.91 32.62
CA GLU A 747 25.31 10.92 32.03
C GLU A 747 25.70 11.28 30.58
N ASN A 748 25.84 12.58 30.29
CA ASN A 748 26.11 13.07 28.94
C ASN A 748 27.62 13.36 28.76
N PRO A 749 28.39 12.46 28.10
CA PRO A 749 29.84 12.61 27.98
C PRO A 749 30.26 13.81 27.12
N GLN A 750 29.39 14.28 26.22
CA GLN A 750 29.68 15.44 25.38
C GLN A 750 29.65 16.73 26.21
N LEU A 751 28.63 16.90 27.05
CA LEU A 751 28.55 18.03 27.96
C LEU A 751 29.63 17.97 29.04
N GLU A 752 29.95 16.76 29.51
CA GLU A 752 31.02 16.56 30.50
C GLU A 752 32.37 16.99 29.93
N GLN A 753 32.74 16.53 28.73
CA GLN A 753 34.01 16.92 28.13
C GLN A 753 34.09 18.43 27.82
N ASN A 754 32.96 19.07 27.47
CA ASN A 754 32.88 20.51 27.25
C ASN A 754 33.08 21.29 28.55
N ALA A 755 32.48 20.85 29.66
CA ALA A 755 32.67 21.48 30.97
C ALA A 755 34.12 21.35 31.46
N LEU A 756 34.75 20.19 31.25
CA LEU A 756 36.15 19.95 31.58
C LEU A 756 37.10 20.82 30.75
N ASP A 757 36.84 21.01 29.45
CA ASP A 757 37.59 21.93 28.58
C ASP A 757 37.52 23.38 29.08
N ILE A 758 36.36 23.81 29.58
CA ILE A 758 36.19 25.16 30.13
C ILE A 758 36.95 25.30 31.45
N LEU A 759 36.87 24.32 32.35
CA LEU A 759 37.62 24.29 33.62
C LEU A 759 39.13 24.32 33.38
N GLU A 760 39.63 23.51 32.43
CA GLU A 760 41.02 23.54 31.98
C GLU A 760 41.44 24.97 31.59
N LYS A 761 40.69 25.60 30.69
CA LYS A 761 40.98 26.97 30.21
C LYS A 761 40.93 28.02 31.31
N ILE A 762 40.05 27.89 32.28
CA ILE A 762 39.96 28.83 33.42
C ILE A 762 41.23 28.72 34.27
N TYR A 763 41.61 27.50 34.67
CA TYR A 763 42.80 27.29 35.51
C TYR A 763 44.10 27.66 34.80
N SER A 764 44.20 27.39 33.49
CA SER A 764 45.32 27.88 32.66
C SER A 764 45.43 29.40 32.68
N ASN A 765 44.31 30.13 32.51
CA ASN A 765 44.31 31.59 32.53
C ASN A 765 44.61 32.17 33.93
N GLN A 766 44.29 31.45 35.01
CA GLN A 766 44.67 31.81 36.38
C GLN A 766 46.14 31.55 36.70
N GLY A 767 46.87 30.85 35.83
CA GLY A 767 48.25 30.41 36.08
C GLY A 767 48.38 29.15 36.94
N ASN A 768 47.27 28.43 37.20
CA ASN A 768 47.30 27.15 37.92
C ASN A 768 47.39 25.98 36.92
N TYR A 769 48.57 25.83 36.33
CA TYR A 769 48.80 24.85 35.26
C TYR A 769 48.69 23.40 35.73
N GLN A 770 48.95 23.12 37.01
CA GLN A 770 48.78 21.79 37.58
C GLN A 770 47.31 21.33 37.49
N LYS A 771 46.38 22.18 37.94
CA LYS A 771 44.94 21.88 37.81
C LYS A 771 44.49 21.83 36.36
N ALA A 772 45.04 22.69 35.49
CA ALA A 772 44.70 22.64 34.07
C ALA A 772 45.04 21.27 33.45
N VAL A 773 46.22 20.72 33.76
CA VAL A 773 46.61 19.36 33.32
C VAL A 773 45.66 18.29 33.87
N GLU A 774 45.26 18.36 35.14
CA GLU A 774 44.30 17.41 35.73
C GLU A 774 42.96 17.39 34.99
N PHE A 775 42.40 18.57 34.67
CA PHE A 775 41.15 18.66 33.91
C PHE A 775 41.32 18.23 32.45
N ALA A 776 42.45 18.54 31.81
CA ALA A 776 42.77 18.09 30.46
C ALA A 776 42.88 16.55 30.37
N GLN A 777 43.49 15.90 31.37
CA GLN A 777 43.56 14.44 31.48
C GLN A 777 42.17 13.82 31.70
N ALA A 778 41.37 14.41 32.60
CA ALA A 778 40.00 13.97 32.84
C ALA A 778 39.14 14.07 31.57
N ARG A 779 39.28 15.18 30.82
CA ARG A 779 38.61 15.38 29.54
C ARG A 779 38.99 14.30 28.53
N LEU A 780 40.29 14.02 28.36
CA LEU A 780 40.76 12.98 27.45
C LEU A 780 40.20 11.59 27.83
N ALA A 781 40.17 11.26 29.13
CA ALA A 781 39.63 10.00 29.61
C ALA A 781 38.12 9.85 29.29
N VAL A 782 37.33 10.91 29.48
CA VAL A 782 35.90 10.92 29.09
C VAL A 782 35.75 10.70 27.59
N VAL A 783 36.51 11.44 26.78
CA VAL A 783 36.50 11.36 25.31
C VAL A 783 36.84 9.95 24.81
N GLN A 784 37.88 9.33 25.37
CA GLN A 784 38.29 7.96 25.00
C GLN A 784 37.29 6.91 25.47
N LYS A 785 36.81 7.01 26.71
CA LYS A 785 35.83 6.06 27.27
C LYS A 785 34.52 6.09 26.48
N ALA A 786 34.05 7.27 26.12
CA ALA A 786 32.82 7.47 25.34
C ALA A 786 33.02 7.38 23.82
N LYS A 787 34.25 7.11 23.34
CA LYS A 787 34.60 7.02 21.91
C LYS A 787 34.18 8.25 21.10
N LEU A 788 34.37 9.44 21.67
CA LEU A 788 34.04 10.71 21.04
C LEU A 788 35.13 11.12 20.04
N ASN A 789 35.25 10.37 18.94
CA ASN A 789 36.36 10.45 17.97
C ASN A 789 36.62 11.90 17.47
N ASN A 790 35.57 12.69 17.27
CA ASN A 790 35.67 14.08 16.78
C ASN A 790 36.40 15.04 17.74
N TYR A 791 36.50 14.68 19.02
CA TYR A 791 37.06 15.52 20.09
C TYR A 791 38.42 15.03 20.57
N GLU A 792 38.81 13.79 20.24
CA GLU A 792 40.04 13.16 20.72
C GLU A 792 41.30 13.93 20.33
N ILE A 793 41.42 14.33 19.07
CA ILE A 793 42.55 15.14 18.60
C ILE A 793 42.57 16.48 19.33
N SER A 794 41.41 17.12 19.52
CA SER A 794 41.32 18.39 20.25
C SER A 794 41.71 18.25 21.72
N ALA A 795 41.27 17.18 22.39
CA ALA A 795 41.63 16.90 23.78
C ALA A 795 43.14 16.66 23.94
N LEU A 796 43.75 15.92 23.01
CA LEU A 796 45.20 15.72 22.98
C LEU A 796 45.96 17.04 22.73
N THR A 797 45.49 17.89 21.80
CA THR A 797 46.13 19.19 21.57
C THR A 797 46.03 20.12 22.78
N SER A 798 44.88 20.14 23.47
CA SER A 798 44.70 20.94 24.69
C SER A 798 45.59 20.44 25.83
N LEU A 799 45.64 19.11 26.02
CA LEU A 799 46.53 18.50 27.01
C LEU A 799 48.02 18.79 26.73
N SER A 800 48.43 18.76 25.47
CA SER A 800 49.80 19.16 25.06
C SER A 800 50.11 20.61 25.43
N GLN A 801 49.19 21.55 25.16
CA GLN A 801 49.34 22.95 25.53
C GLN A 801 49.44 23.12 27.06
N SER A 802 48.59 22.42 27.81
CA SER A 802 48.60 22.44 29.28
C SER A 802 49.91 21.90 29.86
N TYR A 803 50.49 20.83 29.29
CA TYR A 803 51.83 20.36 29.67
C TYR A 803 52.93 21.38 29.34
N GLY A 804 52.86 22.04 28.19
CA GLY A 804 53.80 23.09 27.80
C GLY A 804 53.79 24.26 28.79
N LEU A 805 52.60 24.72 29.20
CA LEU A 805 52.45 25.79 30.20
C LEU A 805 52.97 25.40 31.59
N LEU A 806 52.85 24.13 31.97
CA LEU A 806 53.41 23.60 33.21
C LEU A 806 54.95 23.48 33.17
N GLY A 807 55.55 23.44 31.97
CA GLY A 807 56.97 23.23 31.75
C GLY A 807 57.37 21.77 31.52
N ASP A 808 56.41 20.83 31.38
CA ASP A 808 56.67 19.42 31.04
C ASP A 808 56.76 19.27 29.50
N THR A 809 57.84 19.78 28.93
CA THR A 809 58.03 19.89 27.48
C THR A 809 58.06 18.52 26.79
N THR A 810 58.60 17.50 27.45
CA THR A 810 58.63 16.13 26.95
C THR A 810 57.22 15.58 26.72
N LYS A 811 56.34 15.69 27.72
CA LYS A 811 54.95 15.24 27.56
C LYS A 811 54.16 16.11 26.60
N ALA A 812 54.46 17.41 26.53
CA ALA A 812 53.85 18.31 25.56
C ALA A 812 54.12 17.83 24.11
N VAL A 813 55.37 17.53 23.77
CA VAL A 813 55.75 17.03 22.44
C VAL A 813 55.19 15.63 22.18
N GLU A 814 55.25 14.71 23.16
CA GLU A 814 54.70 13.36 23.01
C GLU A 814 53.19 13.40 22.70
N THR A 815 52.44 14.17 23.47
CA THR A 815 50.98 14.29 23.32
C THR A 815 50.62 14.95 21.98
N ALA A 816 51.37 15.97 21.54
CA ALA A 816 51.17 16.60 20.23
C ALA A 816 51.47 15.64 19.06
N LYS A 817 52.50 14.80 19.17
CA LYS A 817 52.81 13.76 18.18
C LYS A 817 51.71 12.70 18.10
N GLN A 818 51.12 12.32 19.23
CA GLN A 818 49.96 11.43 19.27
C GLN A 818 48.76 12.05 18.53
N ALA A 819 48.46 13.33 18.80
CA ALA A 819 47.42 14.08 18.10
C ALA A 819 47.66 14.13 16.58
N LEU A 820 48.90 14.40 16.15
CA LEU A 820 49.29 14.47 14.75
C LEU A 820 49.18 13.12 14.03
N THR A 821 49.66 12.06 14.67
CA THR A 821 49.57 10.70 14.14
C THR A 821 48.11 10.31 13.92
N LEU A 822 47.25 10.59 14.90
CA LEU A 822 45.83 10.32 14.81
C LEU A 822 45.14 11.15 13.73
N ALA A 823 45.50 12.44 13.59
CA ALA A 823 44.97 13.31 12.54
C ALA A 823 45.32 12.84 11.13
N ARG A 824 46.57 12.40 10.92
CA ARG A 824 47.06 11.87 9.64
C ARG A 824 46.42 10.53 9.29
N GLN A 825 46.28 9.64 10.27
CA GLN A 825 45.56 8.37 10.08
C GLN A 825 44.11 8.60 9.62
N ARG A 826 43.47 9.66 10.14
CA ARG A 826 42.11 10.06 9.79
C ARG A 826 42.01 10.98 8.57
N GLN A 827 43.13 11.30 7.91
CA GLN A 827 43.18 12.21 6.75
C GLN A 827 42.47 13.55 6.97
N ASN A 828 42.41 14.03 8.21
CA ASN A 828 41.71 15.25 8.56
C ASN A 828 42.68 16.44 8.57
N THR A 829 42.77 17.13 7.44
CA THR A 829 43.71 18.26 7.22
C THR A 829 43.52 19.41 8.22
N SER A 830 42.29 19.70 8.61
CA SER A 830 41.99 20.74 9.63
C SER A 830 42.52 20.34 11.01
N ARG A 831 42.29 19.09 11.42
CA ARG A 831 42.81 18.55 12.68
C ARG A 831 44.32 18.33 12.64
N GLU A 832 44.88 18.02 11.47
CA GLU A 832 46.33 17.94 11.26
C GLU A 832 46.97 19.32 11.47
N ALA A 833 46.41 20.39 10.91
CA ALA A 833 46.89 21.75 11.14
C ALA A 833 46.86 22.14 12.63
N LEU A 834 45.78 21.78 13.35
CA LEU A 834 45.70 21.99 14.80
C LEU A 834 46.78 21.22 15.57
N ALA A 835 47.01 19.95 15.21
CA ALA A 835 48.04 19.13 15.84
C ALA A 835 49.46 19.63 15.52
N LEU A 836 49.71 20.10 14.29
CA LEU A 836 50.97 20.72 13.90
C LEU A 836 51.24 22.02 14.66
N ASN A 837 50.22 22.86 14.87
CA ASN A 837 50.35 24.07 15.69
C ASN A 837 50.69 23.72 17.14
N ALA A 838 50.00 22.75 17.75
CA ALA A 838 50.30 22.29 19.10
C ALA A 838 51.72 21.71 19.21
N LEU A 839 52.17 20.97 18.20
CA LEU A 839 53.53 20.43 18.14
C LEU A 839 54.58 21.54 18.00
N SER A 840 54.31 22.54 17.16
CA SER A 840 55.17 23.71 17.00
C SER A 840 55.30 24.50 18.29
N ASP A 841 54.19 24.73 19.01
CA ASP A 841 54.21 25.38 20.32
C ASP A 841 54.99 24.55 21.35
N ALA A 842 54.82 23.23 21.37
CA ALA A 842 55.56 22.36 22.26
C ALA A 842 57.08 22.42 22.02
N TYR A 843 57.52 22.38 20.76
CA TYR A 843 58.93 22.52 20.39
C TYR A 843 59.51 23.90 20.73
N ARG A 844 58.73 24.96 20.49
CA ARG A 844 59.11 26.33 20.86
C ARG A 844 59.36 26.46 22.37
N VAL A 845 58.50 25.87 23.20
CA VAL A 845 58.68 25.89 24.67
C VAL A 845 59.85 25.02 25.10
N GLN A 846 60.17 23.96 24.36
CA GLN A 846 61.36 23.13 24.55
C GLN A 846 62.68 23.80 24.11
N GLY A 847 62.60 24.91 23.37
CA GLY A 847 63.77 25.62 22.83
C GLY A 847 64.30 25.04 21.51
N GLU A 848 63.53 24.17 20.85
CA GLU A 848 63.84 23.59 19.54
C GLU A 848 63.11 24.42 18.46
N TYR A 849 63.84 25.33 17.81
CA TYR A 849 63.29 26.29 16.83
C TYR A 849 63.48 25.87 15.36
N GLU A 850 64.30 24.85 15.11
CA GLU A 850 64.46 24.18 13.81
C GLU A 850 63.41 23.09 13.65
#